data_AF-A0A8C1T1F2-F1
#
_entry.id   AF-A0A8C1T1F2-F1
#
_cell.length_a   1.000
_cell.length_b   1.000
_cell.length_c   1.000
_cell.angle_alpha   90.00
_cell.angle_beta   90.00
_cell.angle_gamma   90.00
#
_symmetry.space_group_name_H-M   'P 1'
#
loop_
_entity.id
_entity.type
_entity.pdbx_description
1 polymer ?
#
loop_
_entity_poly.entity_id
_entity_poly.type
_entity_poly.pdbx_seq_one_letter_code
_entity_poly.pdbx_strand_id
1 'polypeptide(L)'
;MAAGGEQQQAHRPGAYKQKNKLHKHGKHRTKGEIGRENKGRVAVMALTKKQRREVKKMDRRNKANQLRRNKKDSVLTEKRKLGSRDGPPHLVVVIALHSGVDAGAVTKILRGEGVGGVVHEDQGVTGAKDSFGLVLPRFKQRFIFYRPDTADLHSLLDVAKIADSLVFVLESTEGWDSYGDYCLSCLFTQGLPSHALVCQGVADLAVKKRTESRRALLRLLESHFPEPRLFSVNSEQDATLLLRHLSAQKQRRLGFRSRRSHLLAQRATYIPNTSQDGTGLGTLSVSGYIRGCPLQVNRLVHITGHGDFQLSQIDAPADPLPIVTAAPRPVKPGRDVEMTDSGDGDRKGDVRVLMKADPEKRESLQAEAEVDPMDGEQTWPTEAELEEAEEARKNRRVMRVPKGTSDYQASWIIDDAEQEEDDHDVDSCDDDDDEDGMMEDDMDGDNESQDAGSECASEGDDDDGEEEEEEEEISSTGHTGADQKYDEGIDEAEEGEGLRRYREARADEMFPDEVDTPLDVPAKTRFQKFRGLKSFRSSPWDPLENLPLDYSRIYQFQNFERMRRRILAEAANEEEGAMVGWYVTLHILDVPPSVMESFQTGKPLVLVSLLPHEQKMSVMHMLVRQHPSNTEPIKSKEDLVFQCGFRRFRASAIFSQHTSADKHKMERFLRPDAPTVMSVYAPITFPTTGVLVFKQRDNGMQDLVATGTLLSCDPQRVVLKRIVLSGHPFKINRRSAVVRYMFFNRDDILWFKPVELRTKWGRRGHIKEALGTHGHMKCVFDNQLRSQDTVLMNLYKRVYPHWTYDPYVPAPLPWVKREQPPALCDIDME
;
A
#
# COMPACT_ATOMS: atom_id res chain seq x y z
N MET A 1 41.19 34.58 75.85
CA MET A 1 42.40 35.35 75.52
C MET A 1 42.26 35.90 74.12
N ALA A 2 42.81 37.10 73.94
CA ALA A 2 42.77 38.04 72.83
C ALA A 2 42.72 37.56 71.36
N ALA A 3 42.16 38.49 70.56
CA ALA A 3 42.46 38.85 69.16
C ALA A 3 41.95 37.90 68.06
N GLY A 4 41.27 38.35 67.01
CA GLY A 4 41.11 39.69 66.45
C GLY A 4 41.44 39.63 64.95
N GLY A 5 40.49 39.99 64.09
CA GLY A 5 40.73 40.22 62.66
C GLY A 5 39.73 39.55 61.71
N GLU A 6 38.58 40.19 61.51
CA GLU A 6 37.54 39.84 60.54
C GLU A 6 38.07 39.79 59.10
N GLN A 7 37.95 38.66 58.40
CA GLN A 7 38.04 38.60 56.95
C GLN A 7 36.62 38.61 56.36
N GLN A 8 36.16 39.81 56.00
CA GLN A 8 34.94 39.99 55.22
C GLN A 8 35.07 39.31 53.85
N GLN A 9 34.15 38.40 53.56
CA GLN A 9 33.99 37.77 52.25
C GLN A 9 33.60 38.83 51.21
N ALA A 10 34.50 39.07 50.25
CA ALA A 10 34.24 39.98 49.14
C ALA A 10 33.24 39.36 48.14
N HIS A 11 32.08 40.00 48.00
CA HIS A 11 31.08 39.68 46.98
C HIS A 11 31.68 39.74 45.56
N ARG A 12 31.57 38.64 44.80
CA ARG A 12 31.93 38.60 43.38
C ARG A 12 30.99 39.50 42.57
N PRO A 13 31.48 40.52 41.84
CA PRO A 13 30.64 41.40 41.04
C PRO A 13 30.12 40.70 39.77
N GLY A 14 28.80 40.77 39.54
CA GLY A 14 28.10 40.14 38.41
C GLY A 14 28.38 40.75 37.02
N ALA A 15 27.98 40.02 35.98
CA ALA A 15 28.35 40.18 34.57
C ALA A 15 27.92 41.48 33.85
N TYR A 16 27.28 42.43 34.55
CA TYR A 16 26.76 43.68 33.97
C TYR A 16 27.46 44.94 34.50
N LYS A 17 28.73 44.84 34.89
CA LYS A 17 29.52 46.03 35.26
C LYS A 17 30.12 46.70 34.01
N GLN A 18 29.59 47.86 33.66
CA GLN A 18 30.06 48.71 32.58
C GLN A 18 31.51 49.16 32.83
N LYS A 19 32.47 48.62 32.05
CA LYS A 19 33.87 49.07 32.08
C LYS A 19 34.01 50.35 31.25
N ASN A 20 34.08 51.50 31.91
CA ASN A 20 34.46 52.75 31.24
C ASN A 20 35.91 52.63 30.73
N LYS A 21 36.14 53.00 29.48
CA LYS A 21 37.46 52.89 28.82
C LYS A 21 38.46 53.83 29.49
N LEU A 22 39.65 53.32 29.83
CA LEU A 22 40.80 54.14 30.20
C LEU A 22 41.27 54.98 29.01
N HIS A 23 41.47 56.28 29.22
CA HIS A 23 41.99 57.20 28.21
C HIS A 23 43.45 56.83 27.85
N LYS A 24 43.71 56.48 26.59
CA LYS A 24 45.06 56.21 26.08
C LYS A 24 45.84 57.52 26.00
N HIS A 25 46.77 57.71 26.93
CA HIS A 25 47.82 58.73 26.85
C HIS A 25 49.05 58.04 26.27
N GLY A 26 49.27 58.15 24.96
CA GLY A 26 50.37 57.49 24.28
C GLY A 26 50.60 58.09 22.90
N LYS A 27 51.77 58.73 22.74
CA LYS A 27 52.27 59.50 21.60
C LYS A 27 51.81 58.96 20.23
N HIS A 28 51.15 59.82 19.46
CA HIS A 28 50.77 59.56 18.07
C HIS A 28 52.03 59.47 17.18
N ARG A 29 52.32 58.28 16.63
CA ARG A 29 53.20 58.16 15.46
C ARG A 29 52.49 58.77 14.26
N THR A 30 53.16 59.63 13.51
CA THR A 30 52.56 60.33 12.37
C THR A 30 52.44 59.40 11.17
N LYS A 31 51.38 59.59 10.37
CA LYS A 31 51.04 58.79 9.19
C LYS A 31 52.17 58.70 8.15
N GLY A 32 53.07 59.69 8.14
CA GLY A 32 54.25 59.74 7.26
C GLY A 32 55.38 58.80 7.68
N GLU A 33 55.49 58.44 8.96
CA GLU A 33 56.51 57.52 9.47
C GLU A 33 56.16 56.06 9.09
N ILE A 34 54.89 55.69 9.25
CA ILE A 34 54.33 54.39 8.82
C ILE A 34 54.42 54.22 7.29
N GLY A 35 54.26 55.32 6.55
CA GLY A 35 54.37 55.33 5.09
C GLY A 35 55.78 55.13 4.56
N ARG A 36 56.83 55.47 5.33
CA ARG A 36 58.23 55.21 4.95
C ARG A 36 58.64 53.77 5.24
N GLU A 37 58.18 53.21 6.35
CA GLU A 37 58.47 51.84 6.77
C GLU A 37 57.90 50.78 5.80
N ASN A 38 56.79 51.10 5.12
CA ASN A 38 56.09 50.18 4.22
C ASN A 38 56.40 50.36 2.71
N LYS A 39 57.28 51.29 2.32
CA LYS A 39 57.67 51.46 0.92
C LYS A 39 58.63 50.35 0.49
N GLY A 40 58.09 49.26 -0.07
CA GLY A 40 58.89 48.25 -0.78
C GLY A 40 58.52 46.78 -0.57
N ARG A 41 57.52 46.47 0.26
CA ARG A 41 57.04 45.08 0.46
C ARG A 41 55.59 44.94 0.01
N VAL A 42 55.36 44.42 -1.19
CA VAL A 42 54.04 43.90 -1.59
C VAL A 42 53.89 42.50 -0.99
N ALA A 43 53.38 42.42 0.24
CA ALA A 43 52.92 41.15 0.79
C ALA A 43 51.54 40.85 0.18
N VAL A 44 51.48 39.84 -0.69
CA VAL A 44 50.22 39.21 -1.11
C VAL A 44 49.62 38.54 0.12
N MET A 45 48.80 39.29 0.86
CA MET A 45 48.00 38.81 1.99
C MET A 45 46.51 38.98 1.69
N ALA A 46 46.06 38.47 0.55
CA ALA A 46 44.64 38.22 0.34
C ALA A 46 44.27 36.82 0.86
N LEU A 47 44.63 36.51 2.11
CA LEU A 47 43.87 35.55 2.89
C LEU A 47 42.49 36.17 3.07
N THR A 48 41.47 35.64 2.40
CA THR A 48 40.06 36.00 2.59
C THR A 48 39.63 35.63 4.01
N LYS A 49 40.08 36.41 5.00
CA LYS A 49 39.45 36.44 6.31
C LYS A 49 38.03 36.91 6.05
N LYS A 50 37.06 35.97 6.08
CA LYS A 50 35.64 36.31 6.21
C LYS A 50 35.52 37.20 7.44
N GLN A 51 35.55 38.52 7.24
CA GLN A 51 35.25 39.47 8.29
C GLN A 51 33.84 39.14 8.74
N ARG A 52 33.69 38.71 9.99
CA ARG A 52 32.37 38.55 10.62
C ARG A 52 31.73 39.94 10.63
N ARG A 53 30.96 40.25 9.58
CA ARG A 53 30.14 41.46 9.52
C ARG A 53 29.04 41.30 10.56
N GLU A 54 29.14 42.04 11.66
CA GLU A 54 28.04 42.18 12.59
C GLU A 54 26.86 42.82 11.85
N VAL A 55 25.74 42.11 11.79
CA VAL A 55 24.56 42.54 11.04
C VAL A 55 23.98 43.77 11.72
N LYS A 56 24.08 44.93 11.07
CA LYS A 56 23.54 46.21 11.57
C LYS A 56 22.03 46.13 11.70
N LYS A 57 21.44 46.97 12.56
CA LYS A 57 19.97 47.05 12.73
C LYS A 57 19.23 47.31 11.41
N MET A 58 19.80 48.16 10.54
CA MET A 58 19.26 48.42 9.19
C MET A 58 19.32 47.19 8.29
N ASP A 59 20.42 46.43 8.31
CA ASP A 59 20.56 45.21 7.52
C ASP A 59 19.57 44.13 7.96
N ARG A 60 19.33 44.00 9.28
CA ARG A 60 18.28 43.11 9.82
C ARG A 60 16.90 43.52 9.33
N ARG A 61 16.58 44.83 9.36
CA ARG A 61 15.30 45.36 8.87
C ARG A 61 15.14 45.16 7.35
N ASN A 62 16.20 45.38 6.58
CA ASN A 62 16.19 45.17 5.13
C ASN A 62 16.01 43.70 4.78
N LYS A 63 16.73 42.79 5.44
CA LYS A 63 16.54 41.34 5.28
C LYS A 63 15.11 40.92 5.62
N ALA A 64 14.54 41.43 6.72
CA ALA A 64 13.16 41.16 7.10
C ALA A 64 12.15 41.69 6.06
N ASN A 65 12.39 42.89 5.51
CA ASN A 65 11.55 43.46 4.45
C ASN A 65 11.65 42.65 3.14
N GLN A 66 12.84 42.22 2.75
CA GLN A 66 13.06 41.36 1.58
C GLN A 66 12.33 40.02 1.75
N LEU A 67 12.53 39.34 2.89
CA LEU A 67 11.82 38.09 3.20
C LEU A 67 10.30 38.27 3.20
N ARG A 68 9.79 39.40 3.73
CA ARG A 68 8.36 39.71 3.73
C ARG A 68 7.84 39.95 2.31
N ARG A 69 8.57 40.68 1.46
CA ARG A 69 8.19 40.91 0.05
C ARG A 69 8.14 39.58 -0.70
N ASN A 70 9.21 38.78 -0.65
CA ASN A 70 9.26 37.49 -1.32
C ASN A 70 8.14 36.55 -0.87
N LYS A 71 7.82 36.49 0.43
CA LYS A 71 6.69 35.70 0.94
C LYS A 71 5.33 36.26 0.50
N LYS A 72 5.18 37.58 0.39
CA LYS A 72 3.94 38.18 -0.12
C LYS A 72 3.76 37.87 -1.60
N ASP A 73 4.82 38.00 -2.38
CA ASP A 73 4.79 37.73 -3.82
C ASP A 73 4.52 36.24 -4.07
N SER A 74 5.15 35.32 -3.31
CA SER A 74 4.85 33.89 -3.40
C SER A 74 3.37 33.62 -3.10
N VAL A 75 2.83 34.12 -1.99
CA VAL A 75 1.42 33.93 -1.64
C VAL A 75 0.47 34.54 -2.68
N LEU A 76 0.81 35.70 -3.25
CA LEU A 76 0.00 36.34 -4.30
C LEU A 76 0.02 35.52 -5.60
N THR A 77 1.16 34.98 -6.02
CA THR A 77 1.23 34.10 -7.19
C THR A 77 0.38 32.85 -6.99
N GLU A 78 0.40 32.26 -5.79
CA GLU A 78 -0.44 31.10 -5.47
C GLU A 78 -1.93 31.42 -5.52
N LYS A 79 -2.36 32.57 -4.97
CA LYS A 79 -3.75 33.00 -5.02
C LYS A 79 -4.24 33.34 -6.42
N ARG A 80 -3.36 33.83 -7.30
CA ARG A 80 -3.71 34.13 -8.71
C ARG A 80 -3.88 32.87 -9.56
N LYS A 81 -3.26 31.76 -9.18
CA LYS A 81 -3.35 30.48 -9.91
C LYS A 81 -4.75 29.86 -9.89
N LEU A 82 -5.67 30.29 -9.02
CA LEU A 82 -6.96 29.65 -8.83
C LEU A 82 -8.11 30.66 -8.89
N GLY A 83 -9.14 30.37 -9.66
CA GLY A 83 -10.35 31.18 -9.78
C GLY A 83 -10.15 32.56 -10.42
N SER A 84 -8.93 32.91 -10.86
CA SER A 84 -8.64 34.18 -11.54
C SER A 84 -8.93 34.09 -13.05
N ARG A 85 -8.66 35.16 -13.81
CA ARG A 85 -8.86 35.20 -15.27
C ARG A 85 -8.05 34.11 -16.00
N ASP A 86 -6.82 33.88 -15.55
CA ASP A 86 -5.89 32.96 -16.23
C ASP A 86 -5.84 31.57 -15.57
N GLY A 87 -6.25 31.45 -14.30
CA GLY A 87 -6.24 30.19 -13.53
C GLY A 87 -7.57 29.46 -13.58
N PRO A 88 -7.63 28.11 -13.47
CA PRO A 88 -8.86 27.35 -13.67
C PRO A 88 -9.96 27.74 -12.68
N PRO A 89 -11.24 27.48 -13.00
CA PRO A 89 -12.35 27.68 -12.07
C PRO A 89 -12.14 26.94 -10.75
N HIS A 90 -12.52 27.54 -9.63
CA HIS A 90 -12.43 26.92 -8.31
C HIS A 90 -13.43 25.76 -8.21
N LEU A 91 -12.94 24.52 -8.16
CA LEU A 91 -13.80 23.33 -8.11
C LEU A 91 -14.25 23.07 -6.67
N VAL A 92 -15.53 23.24 -6.41
CA VAL A 92 -16.17 23.03 -5.12
C VAL A 92 -17.11 21.84 -5.17
N VAL A 93 -16.88 20.88 -4.28
CA VAL A 93 -17.69 19.66 -4.21
C VAL A 93 -18.55 19.73 -2.97
N VAL A 94 -19.87 19.58 -3.12
CA VAL A 94 -20.84 19.63 -2.03
C VAL A 94 -21.24 18.22 -1.64
N ILE A 95 -20.91 17.78 -0.44
CA ILE A 95 -21.12 16.41 0.05
C ILE A 95 -22.11 16.46 1.22
N ALA A 96 -23.21 15.73 1.15
CA ALA A 96 -24.08 15.48 2.28
C ALA A 96 -23.54 14.32 3.12
N LEU A 97 -23.43 14.51 4.44
CA LEU A 97 -22.92 13.49 5.36
C LEU A 97 -24.03 12.77 6.14
N HIS A 98 -25.28 13.18 5.96
CA HIS A 98 -26.43 12.65 6.67
C HIS A 98 -27.58 12.44 5.68
N SER A 99 -28.37 11.37 5.87
CA SER A 99 -29.49 11.01 5.00
C SER A 99 -30.62 12.05 5.02
N GLY A 100 -30.85 12.70 6.16
CA GLY A 100 -31.85 13.76 6.33
C GLY A 100 -31.46 15.14 5.75
N VAL A 101 -30.30 15.26 5.10
CA VAL A 101 -29.77 16.54 4.60
C VAL A 101 -29.80 16.59 3.08
N ASP A 102 -30.38 17.65 2.51
CA ASP A 102 -30.42 17.85 1.06
C ASP A 102 -29.31 18.80 0.59
N ALA A 103 -28.28 18.23 -0.03
CA ALA A 103 -27.24 18.99 -0.73
C ALA A 103 -27.81 19.81 -1.91
N GLY A 104 -28.91 19.35 -2.52
CA GLY A 104 -29.63 20.06 -3.58
C GLY A 104 -30.12 21.43 -3.11
N ALA A 105 -30.71 21.52 -1.92
CA ALA A 105 -31.11 22.78 -1.31
C ALA A 105 -29.95 23.78 -1.17
N VAL A 106 -28.74 23.35 -0.75
CA VAL A 106 -27.57 24.24 -0.70
C VAL A 106 -27.23 24.76 -2.09
N THR A 107 -27.18 23.87 -3.09
CA THR A 107 -26.84 24.27 -4.46
C THR A 107 -27.88 25.22 -5.06
N LYS A 108 -29.17 25.05 -4.77
CA LYS A 108 -30.24 25.96 -5.19
C LYS A 108 -30.06 27.37 -4.60
N ILE A 109 -29.75 27.47 -3.30
CA ILE A 109 -29.49 28.77 -2.65
C ILE A 109 -28.25 29.44 -3.27
N LEU A 110 -27.22 28.67 -3.64
CA LEU A 110 -26.03 29.18 -4.31
C LEU A 110 -26.29 29.68 -5.74
N ARG A 111 -27.37 29.22 -6.40
CA ARG A 111 -27.81 29.69 -7.72
C ARG A 111 -28.66 30.97 -7.66
N GLY A 112 -29.10 31.40 -6.47
CA GLY A 112 -29.99 32.55 -6.31
C GLY A 112 -29.41 33.86 -6.87
N GLU A 113 -30.25 34.64 -7.56
CA GLU A 113 -29.84 35.89 -8.21
C GLU A 113 -29.30 36.94 -7.23
N GLY A 114 -29.77 36.93 -5.97
CA GLY A 114 -29.30 37.86 -4.92
C GLY A 114 -27.84 37.65 -4.49
N VAL A 115 -27.23 36.52 -4.86
CA VAL A 115 -25.79 36.27 -4.69
C VAL A 115 -24.95 37.11 -5.66
N GLY A 116 -25.54 37.58 -6.77
CA GLY A 116 -24.92 38.48 -7.74
C GLY A 116 -23.91 37.81 -8.68
N GLY A 117 -24.09 36.51 -8.95
CA GLY A 117 -23.28 35.73 -9.89
C GLY A 117 -24.02 35.37 -11.17
N VAL A 118 -23.28 35.24 -12.27
CA VAL A 118 -23.79 34.71 -13.54
C VAL A 118 -23.68 33.19 -13.48
N VAL A 119 -24.82 32.51 -13.48
CA VAL A 119 -24.91 31.05 -13.47
C VAL A 119 -24.90 30.55 -14.91
N HIS A 120 -24.05 29.56 -15.19
CA HIS A 120 -24.02 28.84 -16.46
C HIS A 120 -24.37 27.37 -16.19
N GLU A 121 -25.62 27.00 -16.46
CA GLU A 121 -26.14 25.64 -16.24
C GLU A 121 -25.61 24.65 -17.29
N ASP A 122 -25.51 25.07 -18.56
CA ASP A 122 -25.03 24.24 -19.68
C ASP A 122 -23.51 23.93 -19.65
N GLN A 123 -22.78 24.48 -18.68
CA GLN A 123 -21.31 24.39 -18.60
C GLN A 123 -20.83 23.62 -17.36
N GLY A 124 -21.73 22.85 -16.73
CA GLY A 124 -21.40 21.83 -15.75
C GLY A 124 -20.68 20.61 -16.35
N VAL A 125 -20.44 19.60 -15.52
CA VAL A 125 -20.06 18.25 -15.98
C VAL A 125 -21.28 17.61 -16.62
N THR A 126 -21.25 17.43 -17.94
CA THR A 126 -22.32 16.75 -18.68
C THR A 126 -22.59 15.36 -18.09
N GLY A 127 -23.87 15.03 -17.87
CA GLY A 127 -24.31 13.78 -17.24
C GLY A 127 -24.52 13.85 -15.71
N ALA A 128 -23.95 14.83 -15.00
CA ALA A 128 -24.16 14.98 -13.56
C ALA A 128 -25.43 15.81 -13.27
N LYS A 129 -26.35 15.26 -12.44
CA LYS A 129 -27.68 15.83 -12.15
C LYS A 129 -27.66 17.29 -11.64
N ASP A 130 -26.63 17.70 -10.90
CA ASP A 130 -26.49 19.05 -10.33
C ASP A 130 -25.05 19.55 -10.37
N SER A 131 -24.55 19.88 -11.57
CA SER A 131 -23.27 20.58 -11.72
C SER A 131 -23.47 21.87 -12.51
N PHE A 132 -22.82 22.96 -12.09
CA PHE A 132 -22.97 24.26 -12.74
C PHE A 132 -21.72 25.12 -12.60
N GLY A 133 -21.50 25.99 -13.59
CA GLY A 133 -20.50 27.04 -13.53
C GLY A 133 -21.09 28.29 -12.88
N LEU A 134 -20.34 28.92 -11.97
CA LEU A 134 -20.73 30.19 -11.36
C LEU A 134 -19.59 31.20 -11.53
N VAL A 135 -19.86 32.28 -12.26
CA VAL A 135 -18.93 33.41 -12.38
C VAL A 135 -19.39 34.53 -11.47
N LEU A 136 -18.52 34.99 -10.58
CA LEU A 136 -18.79 36.10 -9.66
C LEU A 136 -17.93 37.31 -10.03
N PRO A 137 -18.45 38.24 -10.86
CA PRO A 137 -17.71 39.45 -11.25
C PRO A 137 -17.30 40.32 -10.05
N ARG A 138 -18.14 40.36 -9.00
CA ARG A 138 -17.88 41.11 -7.75
C ARG A 138 -16.61 40.64 -7.05
N PHE A 139 -16.41 39.33 -6.94
CA PHE A 139 -15.22 38.75 -6.32
C PHE A 139 -14.09 38.50 -7.33
N LYS A 140 -14.33 38.71 -8.63
CA LYS A 140 -13.43 38.37 -9.74
C LYS A 140 -12.98 36.91 -9.66
N GLN A 141 -13.92 36.04 -9.32
CA GLN A 141 -13.68 34.62 -9.07
C GLN A 141 -14.66 33.77 -9.90
N ARG A 142 -14.17 32.65 -10.41
CA ARG A 142 -14.96 31.65 -11.15
C ARG A 142 -14.98 30.34 -10.38
N PHE A 143 -16.14 29.72 -10.28
CA PHE A 143 -16.41 28.49 -9.54
C PHE A 143 -17.05 27.45 -10.45
N ILE A 144 -16.76 26.19 -10.18
CA ILE A 144 -17.54 25.05 -10.67
C ILE A 144 -18.03 24.32 -9.43
N PHE A 145 -19.34 24.18 -9.29
CA PHE A 145 -19.95 23.37 -8.26
C PHE A 145 -20.29 22.00 -8.82
N TYR A 146 -19.95 20.97 -8.06
CA TYR A 146 -20.26 19.59 -8.38
C TYR A 146 -20.88 18.90 -7.18
N ARG A 147 -22.04 18.27 -7.39
CA ARG A 147 -22.68 17.40 -6.40
C ARG A 147 -22.45 15.94 -6.80
N PRO A 148 -21.62 15.17 -6.07
CA PRO A 148 -21.53 13.74 -6.27
C PRO A 148 -22.82 13.07 -5.78
N ASP A 149 -23.13 11.92 -6.37
CA ASP A 149 -24.09 11.01 -5.76
C ASP A 149 -23.46 10.44 -4.48
N THR A 150 -24.14 10.58 -3.35
CA THR A 150 -23.67 10.02 -2.08
C THR A 150 -23.78 8.52 -2.07
N ALA A 151 -24.65 7.92 -2.90
CA ALA A 151 -24.81 6.47 -2.99
C ALA A 151 -23.57 5.77 -3.61
N ASP A 152 -22.81 6.45 -4.46
CA ASP A 152 -21.63 5.89 -5.13
C ASP A 152 -20.33 6.42 -4.50
N LEU A 153 -19.72 5.58 -3.64
CA LEU A 153 -18.45 5.88 -2.99
C LEU A 153 -17.33 6.18 -4.00
N HIS A 154 -17.27 5.44 -5.11
CA HIS A 154 -16.20 5.61 -6.11
C HIS A 154 -16.27 6.97 -6.76
N SER A 155 -17.46 7.40 -7.18
CA SER A 155 -17.68 8.74 -7.74
C SER A 155 -17.34 9.85 -6.75
N LEU A 156 -17.69 9.67 -5.47
CA LEU A 156 -17.38 10.62 -4.40
C LEU A 156 -15.87 10.76 -4.19
N LEU A 157 -15.14 9.65 -4.05
CA LEU A 157 -13.68 9.65 -3.88
C LEU A 157 -12.95 10.15 -5.13
N ASP A 158 -13.49 9.88 -6.31
CA ASP A 158 -12.90 10.30 -7.58
C ASP A 158 -12.99 11.81 -7.81
N VAL A 159 -14.06 12.44 -7.34
CA VAL A 159 -14.20 13.89 -7.44
C VAL A 159 -13.48 14.59 -6.30
N ALA A 160 -13.51 14.01 -5.10
CA ALA A 160 -12.83 14.57 -3.93
C ALA A 160 -11.29 14.67 -4.10
N LYS A 161 -10.65 13.72 -4.80
CA LYS A 161 -9.19 13.80 -5.10
C LYS A 161 -8.80 15.00 -5.95
N ILE A 162 -9.69 15.49 -6.81
CA ILE A 162 -9.41 16.66 -7.68
C ILE A 162 -9.88 17.97 -7.05
N ALA A 163 -10.96 17.93 -6.27
CA ALA A 163 -11.60 19.10 -5.67
C ALA A 163 -10.62 20.06 -5.02
N ASP A 164 -10.74 21.36 -5.32
CA ASP A 164 -9.94 22.36 -4.61
C ASP A 164 -10.53 22.64 -3.22
N SER A 165 -11.87 22.65 -3.13
CA SER A 165 -12.55 22.71 -1.84
C SER A 165 -13.72 21.75 -1.69
N LEU A 166 -13.86 21.18 -0.50
CA LEU A 166 -15.00 20.34 -0.11
C LEU A 166 -15.95 21.14 0.80
N VAL A 167 -17.24 21.06 0.54
CA VAL A 167 -18.28 21.62 1.42
C VAL A 167 -19.05 20.45 2.00
N PHE A 168 -18.86 20.19 3.29
CA PHE A 168 -19.60 19.16 4.01
C PHE A 168 -20.89 19.75 4.55
N VAL A 169 -22.01 19.15 4.18
CA VAL A 169 -23.33 19.52 4.68
C VAL A 169 -23.70 18.58 5.82
N LEU A 170 -23.92 19.19 6.98
CA LEU A 170 -24.17 18.56 8.27
C LEU A 170 -25.60 18.81 8.70
N GLU A 171 -26.13 17.84 9.43
CA GLU A 171 -27.40 17.97 10.13
C GLU A 171 -27.23 18.76 11.44
N SER A 172 -28.32 19.38 11.93
CA SER A 172 -28.27 20.26 13.09
C SER A 172 -28.10 19.56 14.45
N THR A 173 -28.49 18.28 14.54
CA THR A 173 -28.58 17.54 15.81
C THR A 173 -27.52 16.47 15.92
N GLU A 174 -27.48 15.54 14.96
CA GLU A 174 -26.55 14.41 14.95
C GLU A 174 -25.23 14.77 14.25
N GLY A 175 -25.29 15.67 13.27
CA GLY A 175 -24.15 16.09 12.47
C GLY A 175 -23.97 15.22 11.23
N TRP A 176 -23.54 13.97 11.40
CA TRP A 176 -23.35 13.00 10.33
C TRP A 176 -23.81 11.60 10.74
N ASP A 177 -24.20 10.80 9.75
CA ASP A 177 -24.64 9.40 9.93
C ASP A 177 -23.42 8.46 9.95
N SER A 178 -23.65 7.19 10.29
CA SER A 178 -22.73 6.05 10.12
C SER A 178 -22.11 5.98 8.72
N TYR A 179 -22.90 6.15 7.65
CA TYR A 179 -22.38 6.24 6.29
C TYR A 179 -21.54 7.50 6.05
N GLY A 180 -21.92 8.61 6.69
CA GLY A 180 -21.15 9.85 6.69
C GLY A 180 -19.77 9.67 7.32
N ASP A 181 -19.69 8.98 8.46
CA ASP A 181 -18.43 8.65 9.13
C ASP A 181 -17.55 7.71 8.29
N TYR A 182 -18.16 6.73 7.63
CA TYR A 182 -17.49 5.87 6.66
C TYR A 182 -16.87 6.67 5.49
N CYS A 183 -17.64 7.58 4.89
CA CYS A 183 -17.17 8.46 3.83
C CYS A 183 -16.04 9.39 4.32
N LEU A 184 -16.19 9.98 5.51
CA LEU A 184 -15.17 10.83 6.11
C LEU A 184 -13.88 10.06 6.36
N SER A 185 -13.95 8.84 6.88
CA SER A 185 -12.79 7.96 7.10
C SER A 185 -12.01 7.71 5.79
N CYS A 186 -12.72 7.47 4.69
CA CYS A 186 -12.12 7.31 3.37
C CYS A 186 -11.43 8.61 2.91
N LEU A 187 -12.13 9.74 3.03
CA LEU A 187 -11.63 11.05 2.60
C LEU A 187 -10.43 11.55 3.42
N PHE A 188 -10.38 11.28 4.73
CA PHE A 188 -9.25 11.61 5.60
C PHE A 188 -7.97 10.91 5.14
N THR A 189 -8.07 9.63 4.80
CA THR A 189 -6.94 8.78 4.38
C THR A 189 -6.47 9.13 2.97
N GLN A 190 -7.40 9.33 2.04
CA GLN A 190 -7.09 9.78 0.68
C GLN A 190 -6.38 11.15 0.69
N GLY A 191 -6.76 11.99 1.66
CA GLY A 191 -6.18 13.29 1.93
C GLY A 191 -7.17 14.40 1.60
N LEU A 192 -7.71 15.03 2.65
CA LEU A 192 -8.67 16.12 2.50
C LEU A 192 -8.07 17.38 1.85
N PRO A 193 -8.68 17.89 0.76
CA PRO A 193 -8.50 19.27 0.31
C PRO A 193 -8.94 20.30 1.37
N SER A 194 -8.93 21.58 1.00
CA SER A 194 -9.50 22.62 1.86
C SER A 194 -11.00 22.38 2.05
N HIS A 195 -11.49 22.36 3.28
CA HIS A 195 -12.90 22.07 3.56
C HIS A 195 -13.62 23.27 4.18
N ALA A 196 -14.94 23.32 4.03
CA ALA A 196 -15.84 24.21 4.73
C ALA A 196 -17.03 23.39 5.25
N LEU A 197 -17.53 23.73 6.43
CA LEU A 197 -18.58 22.99 7.12
C LEU A 197 -19.86 23.82 7.08
N VAL A 198 -20.94 23.25 6.55
CA VAL A 198 -22.24 23.89 6.43
C VAL A 198 -23.26 23.10 7.24
N CYS A 199 -24.03 23.78 8.08
CA CYS A 199 -25.13 23.20 8.83
C CYS A 199 -26.45 23.57 8.17
N GLN A 200 -27.29 22.58 7.90
CA GLN A 200 -28.71 22.74 7.58
C GLN A 200 -29.58 22.39 8.80
N GLY A 201 -30.86 22.79 8.80
CA GLY A 201 -31.83 22.46 9.85
C GLY A 201 -31.80 23.33 11.12
N VAL A 202 -30.81 24.22 11.27
CA VAL A 202 -30.74 25.14 12.43
C VAL A 202 -31.91 26.13 12.46
N ALA A 203 -32.49 26.46 11.31
CA ALA A 203 -33.65 27.36 11.22
C ALA A 203 -34.92 26.69 11.75
N ASP A 204 -35.07 25.39 11.58
CA ASP A 204 -36.27 24.63 11.96
C ASP A 204 -36.32 24.38 13.47
N LEU A 205 -35.17 24.43 14.14
CA LEU A 205 -35.08 24.34 15.60
C LEU A 205 -35.60 25.61 16.29
N ALA A 206 -36.23 25.44 17.46
CA ALA A 206 -36.65 26.54 18.32
C ALA A 206 -35.45 27.43 18.72
N VAL A 207 -35.65 28.75 18.74
CA VAL A 207 -34.57 29.77 18.96
C VAL A 207 -33.69 29.47 20.18
N LYS A 208 -34.28 28.92 21.26
CA LYS A 208 -33.55 28.53 22.49
C LYS A 208 -32.59 27.36 22.28
N LYS A 209 -32.94 26.39 21.43
CA LYS A 209 -32.14 25.18 21.15
C LYS A 209 -31.09 25.38 20.05
N ARG A 210 -31.19 26.45 19.24
CA ARG A 210 -30.23 26.74 18.14
C ARG A 210 -28.80 26.99 18.64
N THR A 211 -28.65 27.66 19.78
CA THR A 211 -27.33 27.96 20.34
C THR A 211 -26.70 26.73 20.99
N GLU A 212 -27.52 25.88 21.59
CA GLU A 212 -27.10 24.62 22.21
C GLU A 212 -26.67 23.59 21.18
N SER A 213 -27.51 23.32 20.17
CA SER A 213 -27.19 22.43 19.03
C SER A 213 -25.90 22.86 18.32
N ARG A 214 -25.75 24.15 18.00
CA ARG A 214 -24.51 24.67 17.40
C ARG A 214 -23.28 24.43 18.26
N ARG A 215 -23.38 24.56 19.58
CA ARG A 215 -22.26 24.27 20.50
C ARG A 215 -21.97 22.77 20.57
N ALA A 216 -22.99 21.92 20.57
CA ALA A 216 -22.84 20.48 20.55
C ALA A 216 -22.13 20.01 19.26
N LEU A 217 -22.58 20.50 18.10
CA LEU A 217 -21.93 20.22 16.81
C LEU A 217 -20.47 20.70 16.77
N LEU A 218 -20.16 21.88 17.30
CA LEU A 218 -18.77 22.35 17.34
C LEU A 218 -17.87 21.43 18.18
N ARG A 219 -18.37 20.89 19.30
CA ARG A 219 -17.62 19.90 20.10
C ARG A 219 -17.40 18.59 19.33
N LEU A 220 -18.41 18.12 18.61
CA LEU A 220 -18.27 16.93 17.74
C LEU A 220 -17.28 17.18 16.60
N LEU A 221 -17.28 18.39 16.02
CA LEU A 221 -16.37 18.74 14.94
C LEU A 221 -14.91 18.89 15.40
N GLU A 222 -14.68 19.32 16.65
CA GLU A 222 -13.33 19.45 17.20
C GLU A 222 -12.58 18.11 17.34
N SER A 223 -13.29 16.97 17.41
CA SER A 223 -12.63 15.66 17.45
C SER A 223 -12.07 15.22 16.08
N HIS A 224 -12.73 15.59 14.98
CA HIS A 224 -12.33 15.18 13.62
C HIS A 224 -11.61 16.27 12.82
N PHE A 225 -11.96 17.54 13.03
CA PHE A 225 -11.45 18.68 12.26
C PHE A 225 -10.69 19.67 13.15
N PRO A 226 -9.44 20.03 12.82
CA PRO A 226 -8.73 21.09 13.51
C PRO A 226 -9.32 22.47 13.15
N GLU A 227 -9.76 23.23 14.15
CA GLU A 227 -10.37 24.57 14.03
C GLU A 227 -11.63 24.64 13.14
N PRO A 228 -12.76 24.00 13.52
CA PRO A 228 -13.95 23.96 12.69
C PRO A 228 -14.65 25.32 12.58
N ARG A 229 -14.89 25.79 11.35
CA ARG A 229 -15.73 26.96 11.07
C ARG A 229 -17.05 26.51 10.45
N LEU A 230 -18.13 26.63 11.23
CA LEU A 230 -19.47 26.25 10.83
C LEU A 230 -20.24 27.44 10.22
N PHE A 231 -20.75 27.26 9.00
CA PHE A 231 -21.63 28.18 8.30
C PHE A 231 -23.07 27.66 8.35
N SER A 232 -24.06 28.53 8.57
CA SER A 232 -25.47 28.20 8.39
C SER A 232 -25.91 28.74 7.04
N VAL A 233 -26.35 27.90 6.11
CA VAL A 233 -26.79 28.36 4.76
C VAL A 233 -28.31 28.28 4.69
N ASN A 234 -28.97 29.33 5.17
CA ASN A 234 -30.44 29.44 5.12
C ASN A 234 -30.89 30.63 4.26
N SER A 235 -30.02 31.63 4.09
CA SER A 235 -30.29 32.87 3.35
C SER A 235 -29.24 33.08 2.26
N GLU A 236 -29.61 33.83 1.22
CA GLU A 236 -28.70 34.27 0.16
C GLU A 236 -27.51 35.08 0.72
N GLN A 237 -27.72 35.84 1.80
CA GLN A 237 -26.64 36.57 2.47
C GLN A 237 -25.61 35.61 3.06
N ASP A 238 -26.05 34.52 3.69
CA ASP A 238 -25.15 33.49 4.21
C ASP A 238 -24.41 32.77 3.09
N ALA A 239 -25.06 32.53 1.96
CA ALA A 239 -24.44 31.98 0.76
C ALA A 239 -23.33 32.89 0.23
N THR A 240 -23.52 34.22 0.22
CA THR A 240 -22.44 35.16 -0.14
C THR A 240 -21.27 35.12 0.86
N LEU A 241 -21.54 34.90 2.15
CA LEU A 241 -20.49 34.75 3.17
C LEU A 241 -19.69 33.46 2.96
N LEU A 242 -20.37 32.36 2.62
CA LEU A 242 -19.73 31.09 2.27
C LEU A 242 -18.86 31.23 1.01
N LEU A 243 -19.38 31.82 -0.06
CA LEU A 243 -18.63 32.06 -1.30
C LEU A 243 -17.42 32.96 -1.07
N ARG A 244 -17.57 34.00 -0.25
CA ARG A 244 -16.45 34.85 0.16
C ARG A 244 -15.41 34.04 0.92
N HIS A 245 -15.83 33.15 1.83
CA HIS A 245 -14.91 32.26 2.52
C HIS A 245 -14.17 31.35 1.53
N LEU A 246 -14.87 30.65 0.64
CA LEU A 246 -14.27 29.76 -0.36
C LEU A 246 -13.25 30.49 -1.26
N SER A 247 -13.57 31.70 -1.70
CA SER A 247 -12.65 32.53 -2.52
C SER A 247 -11.38 32.95 -1.79
N ALA A 248 -11.46 33.22 -0.49
CA ALA A 248 -10.37 33.76 0.31
C ALA A 248 -9.59 32.68 1.07
N GLN A 249 -10.13 31.46 1.12
CA GLN A 249 -9.61 30.33 1.88
C GLN A 249 -8.21 29.94 1.42
N LYS A 250 -7.35 29.62 2.39
CA LYS A 250 -6.02 29.05 2.11
C LYS A 250 -6.21 27.64 1.58
N GLN A 251 -5.64 27.37 0.40
CA GLN A 251 -5.71 26.06 -0.23
C GLN A 251 -4.68 25.10 0.36
N ARG A 252 -5.13 23.91 0.80
CA ARG A 252 -4.25 22.82 1.24
C ARG A 252 -3.76 22.08 0.00
N ARG A 253 -2.44 21.91 -0.12
CA ARG A 253 -1.84 21.19 -1.25
C ARG A 253 -1.70 19.71 -0.92
N LEU A 254 -2.36 18.88 -1.71
CA LEU A 254 -2.16 17.44 -1.70
C LEU A 254 -0.94 17.10 -2.56
N GLY A 255 0.03 16.39 -1.95
CA GLY A 255 1.32 16.09 -2.58
C GLY A 255 1.18 15.30 -3.88
N PHE A 256 0.32 14.28 -3.91
CA PHE A 256 0.13 13.43 -5.09
C PHE A 256 -0.59 14.16 -6.24
N ARG A 257 -1.54 15.06 -5.92
CA ARG A 257 -2.29 15.87 -6.89
C ARG A 257 -1.46 16.99 -7.49
N SER A 258 -0.66 17.68 -6.66
CA SER A 258 0.12 18.85 -7.10
C SER A 258 1.30 18.50 -8.00
N ARG A 259 1.69 17.22 -8.06
CA ARG A 259 2.84 16.72 -8.83
C ARG A 259 2.45 16.11 -10.18
N ARG A 260 1.15 15.94 -10.44
CA ARG A 260 0.61 15.35 -11.68
C ARG A 260 -0.36 16.33 -12.32
N SER A 261 -0.37 16.40 -13.63
CA SER A 261 -1.44 17.09 -14.34
C SER A 261 -2.69 16.24 -14.31
N HIS A 262 -3.83 16.86 -14.05
CA HIS A 262 -5.11 16.18 -13.96
C HIS A 262 -6.23 17.10 -14.44
N LEU A 263 -7.33 16.48 -14.87
CA LEU A 263 -8.45 17.14 -15.49
C LEU A 263 -9.75 16.42 -15.09
N LEU A 264 -10.78 17.22 -14.82
CA LEU A 264 -12.15 16.72 -14.68
C LEU A 264 -12.85 16.95 -16.02
N ALA A 265 -13.40 15.88 -16.60
CA ALA A 265 -14.14 15.97 -17.85
C ALA A 265 -15.39 16.83 -17.64
N GLN A 266 -15.54 17.90 -18.43
CA GLN A 266 -16.80 18.65 -18.50
C GLN A 266 -17.67 18.17 -19.64
N ARG A 267 -17.05 17.88 -20.80
CA ARG A 267 -17.72 17.35 -21.98
C ARG A 267 -16.90 16.21 -22.55
N ALA A 268 -17.54 15.10 -22.89
CA ALA A 268 -16.91 13.99 -23.58
C ALA A 268 -17.68 13.66 -24.86
N THR A 269 -16.94 13.39 -25.94
CA THR A 269 -17.48 12.96 -27.22
C THR A 269 -16.69 11.74 -27.70
N TYR A 270 -17.40 10.69 -28.12
CA TYR A 270 -16.79 9.43 -28.54
C TYR A 270 -16.90 9.28 -30.06
N ILE A 271 -15.77 9.00 -30.72
CA ILE A 271 -15.72 8.76 -32.16
C ILE A 271 -15.25 7.32 -32.36
N PRO A 272 -16.11 6.39 -32.81
CA PRO A 272 -15.73 5.00 -33.02
C PRO A 272 -14.75 4.90 -34.20
N ASN A 273 -13.69 4.09 -34.05
CA ASN A 273 -12.75 3.84 -35.14
C ASN A 273 -13.37 2.81 -36.09
N THR A 274 -13.68 3.19 -37.33
CA THR A 274 -14.31 2.30 -38.34
C THR A 274 -13.31 1.37 -39.04
N SER A 275 -12.09 1.22 -38.50
CA SER A 275 -11.06 0.31 -39.05
C SER A 275 -11.45 -1.15 -38.85
N GLN A 276 -11.17 -1.99 -39.85
CA GLN A 276 -11.69 -3.35 -40.07
C GLN A 276 -11.42 -4.41 -38.98
N ASP A 277 -10.70 -4.06 -37.92
CA ASP A 277 -10.49 -4.94 -36.76
C ASP A 277 -11.64 -4.72 -35.77
N GLY A 278 -12.57 -5.68 -35.70
CA GLY A 278 -13.80 -5.67 -34.89
C GLY A 278 -13.61 -5.62 -33.36
N THR A 279 -12.69 -4.79 -32.87
CA THR A 279 -12.35 -4.57 -31.45
C THR A 279 -13.32 -3.63 -30.75
N GLY A 280 -14.16 -2.87 -31.49
CA GLY A 280 -15.15 -1.96 -30.92
C GLY A 280 -14.54 -0.76 -30.17
N LEU A 281 -13.24 -0.50 -30.34
CA LEU A 281 -12.53 0.61 -29.71
C LEU A 281 -12.65 1.90 -30.52
N GLY A 282 -12.45 3.05 -29.87
CA GLY A 282 -12.65 4.35 -30.48
C GLY A 282 -11.83 5.45 -29.82
N THR A 283 -11.84 6.61 -30.46
CA THR A 283 -11.14 7.80 -29.99
C THR A 283 -12.08 8.60 -29.08
N LEU A 284 -11.71 8.76 -27.82
CA LEU A 284 -12.44 9.58 -26.85
C LEU A 284 -11.88 11.00 -26.84
N SER A 285 -12.73 11.98 -27.12
CA SER A 285 -12.40 13.40 -27.05
C SER A 285 -12.98 14.02 -25.78
N VAL A 286 -12.12 14.39 -24.83
CA VAL A 286 -12.53 14.91 -23.51
C VAL A 286 -12.12 16.36 -23.35
N SER A 287 -13.07 17.23 -23.03
CA SER A 287 -12.84 18.65 -22.81
C SER A 287 -12.93 19.04 -21.33
N GLY A 288 -11.97 19.82 -20.84
CA GLY A 288 -11.91 20.29 -19.46
C GLY A 288 -10.73 21.23 -19.17
N TYR A 289 -10.62 21.66 -17.91
CA TYR A 289 -9.53 22.54 -17.47
C TYR A 289 -8.35 21.75 -16.90
N ILE A 290 -7.13 22.10 -17.32
CA ILE A 290 -5.90 21.52 -16.79
C ILE A 290 -5.62 22.04 -15.38
N ARG A 291 -5.33 21.13 -14.45
CA ARG A 291 -4.94 21.41 -13.06
C ARG A 291 -3.65 20.69 -12.69
N GLY A 292 -2.93 21.20 -11.68
CA GLY A 292 -1.70 20.58 -11.16
C GLY A 292 -0.44 21.07 -11.87
N CYS A 293 0.15 20.23 -12.72
CA CYS A 293 1.30 20.56 -13.58
C CYS A 293 0.86 20.81 -15.03
N PRO A 294 1.73 21.37 -15.89
CA PRO A 294 1.50 21.40 -17.33
C PRO A 294 1.30 19.99 -17.90
N LEU A 295 0.45 19.87 -18.91
CA LEU A 295 0.13 18.60 -19.57
C LEU A 295 0.95 18.42 -20.85
N GLN A 296 1.52 17.24 -21.04
CA GLN A 296 2.31 16.87 -22.21
C GLN A 296 1.65 15.72 -22.97
N VAL A 297 1.66 15.78 -24.31
CA VAL A 297 0.98 14.78 -25.16
C VAL A 297 1.68 13.42 -25.18
N ASN A 298 3.00 13.41 -25.03
CA ASN A 298 3.80 12.19 -25.15
C ASN A 298 3.67 11.26 -23.94
N ARG A 299 3.16 11.78 -22.81
CA ARG A 299 2.91 11.01 -21.58
C ARG A 299 1.61 10.24 -21.69
N LEU A 300 1.54 9.11 -20.99
CA LEU A 300 0.31 8.37 -20.84
C LEU A 300 -0.71 9.12 -19.97
N VAL A 301 -1.98 8.80 -20.18
CA VAL A 301 -3.11 9.28 -19.38
C VAL A 301 -3.82 8.11 -18.75
N HIS A 302 -4.01 8.18 -17.44
CA HIS A 302 -4.83 7.26 -16.68
C HIS A 302 -6.24 7.81 -16.54
N ILE A 303 -7.24 7.03 -16.97
CA ILE A 303 -8.65 7.26 -16.68
C ILE A 303 -9.01 6.43 -15.46
N THR A 304 -9.44 7.09 -14.40
CA THR A 304 -9.59 6.42 -13.11
C THR A 304 -10.75 5.44 -13.13
N GLY A 305 -10.48 4.15 -12.91
CA GLY A 305 -11.46 3.05 -13.02
C GLY A 305 -11.52 2.38 -14.39
N HIS A 306 -10.81 2.89 -15.41
CA HIS A 306 -10.83 2.34 -16.77
C HIS A 306 -9.43 1.97 -17.30
N GLY A 307 -8.35 2.47 -16.71
CA GLY A 307 -6.98 2.05 -17.04
C GLY A 307 -6.12 3.15 -17.68
N ASP A 308 -5.03 2.72 -18.30
CA ASP A 308 -4.00 3.59 -18.89
C ASP A 308 -4.17 3.63 -20.41
N PHE A 309 -4.12 4.84 -20.98
CA PHE A 309 -4.33 5.08 -22.41
C PHE A 309 -3.31 6.09 -22.94
N GLN A 310 -3.14 6.09 -24.27
CA GLN A 310 -2.27 7.05 -24.94
C GLN A 310 -3.04 8.24 -25.51
N LEU A 311 -2.42 9.42 -25.47
CA LEU A 311 -2.91 10.64 -26.12
C LEU A 311 -2.44 10.72 -27.57
N SER A 312 -3.30 11.22 -28.46
CA SER A 312 -2.99 11.55 -29.86
C SER A 312 -2.70 13.04 -30.02
N GLN A 313 -3.59 13.88 -29.51
CA GLN A 313 -3.58 15.32 -29.79
C GLN A 313 -4.23 16.10 -28.63
N ILE A 314 -3.74 17.31 -28.39
CA ILE A 314 -4.33 18.28 -27.47
C ILE A 314 -4.70 19.54 -28.24
N ASP A 315 -5.96 19.91 -28.10
CA ASP A 315 -6.56 21.09 -28.70
C ASP A 315 -6.94 22.13 -27.64
N ALA A 316 -6.90 23.41 -28.00
CA ALA A 316 -7.39 24.53 -27.21
C ALA A 316 -8.66 25.12 -27.83
N PRO A 317 -9.85 24.61 -27.49
CA PRO A 317 -11.11 25.29 -27.79
C PRO A 317 -11.26 26.59 -26.98
N ALA A 318 -12.24 27.41 -27.35
CA ALA A 318 -12.59 28.62 -26.60
C ALA A 318 -13.08 28.28 -25.18
N ASP A 319 -12.66 29.07 -24.19
CA ASP A 319 -13.05 28.89 -22.78
C ASP A 319 -14.57 29.12 -22.61
N PRO A 320 -15.32 28.15 -22.06
CA PRO A 320 -16.75 28.30 -21.83
C PRO A 320 -17.07 29.32 -20.71
N LEU A 321 -16.21 29.45 -19.68
CA LEU A 321 -16.42 30.29 -18.49
C LEU A 321 -15.37 31.43 -18.38
N PRO A 322 -15.34 32.40 -19.32
CA PRO A 322 -14.44 33.54 -19.23
C PRO A 322 -14.95 34.57 -18.20
N ILE A 323 -14.05 35.12 -17.38
CA ILE A 323 -14.37 36.30 -16.56
C ILE A 323 -14.32 37.54 -17.47
N VAL A 324 -15.46 37.91 -18.05
CA VAL A 324 -15.58 39.13 -18.86
C VAL A 324 -15.65 40.35 -17.93
N THR A 325 -14.53 41.03 -17.72
CA THR A 325 -14.50 42.31 -16.96
C THR A 325 -14.71 43.55 -17.82
N ALA A 326 -14.74 43.42 -19.14
CA ALA A 326 -14.92 44.55 -20.07
C ALA A 326 -15.88 44.14 -21.20
N ALA A 327 -16.85 45.00 -21.49
CA ALA A 327 -17.61 44.91 -22.74
C ALA A 327 -16.63 44.98 -23.93
N PRO A 328 -16.85 44.23 -25.02
CA PRO A 328 -16.06 44.38 -26.24
C PRO A 328 -16.16 45.85 -26.68
N ARG A 329 -15.03 46.56 -26.66
CA ARG A 329 -15.00 47.94 -27.17
C ARG A 329 -15.25 47.84 -28.68
N PRO A 330 -16.25 48.55 -29.25
CA PRO A 330 -16.39 48.59 -30.69
C PRO A 330 -15.10 49.19 -31.27
N VAL A 331 -14.46 48.45 -32.15
CA VAL A 331 -13.27 48.90 -32.87
C VAL A 331 -13.67 50.15 -33.66
N LYS A 332 -13.13 51.31 -33.29
CA LYS A 332 -13.29 52.53 -34.09
C LYS A 332 -12.48 52.36 -35.38
N PRO A 333 -13.07 52.58 -36.56
CA PRO A 333 -12.33 52.48 -37.81
C PRO A 333 -11.43 53.71 -37.94
N GLY A 334 -10.13 53.49 -38.11
CA GLY A 334 -9.17 54.51 -38.52
C GLY A 334 -8.23 54.99 -37.41
N ARG A 335 -7.12 54.26 -37.20
CA ARG A 335 -5.81 54.86 -36.93
C ARG A 335 -4.69 53.86 -37.23
N ASP A 336 -3.65 54.38 -37.85
CA ASP A 336 -2.60 53.66 -38.57
C ASP A 336 -1.81 52.60 -37.78
N VAL A 337 -1.41 51.59 -38.54
CA VAL A 337 -0.67 50.39 -38.14
C VAL A 337 0.77 50.75 -37.81
N GLU A 338 1.13 50.76 -36.52
CA GLU A 338 2.50 50.54 -36.06
C GLU A 338 2.60 49.16 -35.40
N MET A 339 3.57 48.40 -35.89
CA MET A 339 3.88 47.00 -35.60
C MET A 339 3.89 46.68 -34.09
N THR A 340 2.86 45.96 -33.64
CA THR A 340 2.94 45.10 -32.45
C THR A 340 2.44 43.73 -32.85
N ASP A 341 3.31 42.73 -32.67
CA ASP A 341 3.07 41.31 -32.89
C ASP A 341 2.01 40.79 -31.92
N SER A 342 0.75 40.95 -32.30
CA SER A 342 -0.41 40.44 -31.58
C SER A 342 -1.45 40.07 -32.62
N GLY A 343 -1.25 38.90 -33.22
CA GLY A 343 -2.23 38.26 -34.10
C GLY A 343 -3.46 37.86 -33.31
N ASP A 344 -4.41 38.79 -33.18
CA ASP A 344 -5.80 38.52 -32.81
C ASP A 344 -6.67 38.74 -34.06
N GLY A 345 -6.73 37.70 -34.88
CA GLY A 345 -7.56 37.58 -36.06
C GLY A 345 -8.58 36.47 -35.86
N ASP A 346 -9.72 36.84 -35.28
CA ASP A 346 -10.88 36.00 -35.01
C ASP A 346 -11.45 35.40 -36.33
N ARG A 347 -11.08 34.16 -36.63
CA ARG A 347 -11.92 33.23 -37.41
C ARG A 347 -12.68 32.37 -36.40
N LYS A 348 -13.93 32.72 -36.12
CA LYS A 348 -14.88 31.86 -35.38
C LYS A 348 -15.01 30.51 -36.08
N GLY A 349 -14.35 29.48 -35.55
CA GLY A 349 -14.59 28.08 -35.92
C GLY A 349 -13.40 27.14 -35.82
N ASP A 350 -12.16 27.62 -35.99
CA ASP A 350 -10.99 26.73 -35.99
C ASP A 350 -10.49 26.48 -34.57
N VAL A 351 -10.75 25.27 -34.07
CA VAL A 351 -10.16 24.76 -32.83
C VAL A 351 -8.64 24.76 -32.99
N ARG A 352 -7.93 25.52 -32.13
CA ARG A 352 -6.47 25.64 -32.22
C ARG A 352 -5.80 24.38 -31.70
N VAL A 353 -5.14 23.64 -32.58
CA VAL A 353 -4.28 22.51 -32.18
C VAL A 353 -3.08 23.04 -31.41
N LEU A 354 -2.90 22.61 -30.15
CA LEU A 354 -1.75 22.99 -29.34
C LEU A 354 -0.55 22.09 -29.66
N MET A 355 -0.77 20.78 -29.60
CA MET A 355 0.29 19.78 -29.67
C MET A 355 -0.25 18.46 -30.24
N LYS A 356 0.59 17.77 -31.00
CA LYS A 356 0.36 16.39 -31.47
C LYS A 356 1.44 15.48 -30.89
N ALA A 357 1.11 14.21 -30.67
CA ALA A 357 2.05 13.24 -30.13
C ALA A 357 3.15 12.93 -31.17
N ASP A 358 4.41 12.97 -30.74
CA ASP A 358 5.54 12.50 -31.54
C ASP A 358 5.68 10.98 -31.36
N PRO A 359 5.60 10.16 -32.43
CA PRO A 359 5.63 8.70 -32.30
C PRO A 359 6.93 8.17 -31.67
N GLU A 360 8.07 8.84 -31.89
CA GLU A 360 9.38 8.43 -31.36
C GLU A 360 9.56 8.70 -29.87
N LYS A 361 8.93 9.74 -29.34
CA LYS A 361 9.04 10.15 -27.92
C LYS A 361 7.88 9.67 -27.07
N ARG A 362 6.85 9.10 -27.69
CA ARG A 362 5.65 8.62 -27.03
C ARG A 362 5.98 7.44 -26.13
N GLU A 363 5.49 7.47 -24.90
CA GLU A 363 5.63 6.34 -23.98
C GLU A 363 4.81 5.13 -24.46
N SER A 364 5.40 3.94 -24.38
CA SER A 364 4.72 2.69 -24.74
C SER A 364 3.69 2.29 -23.68
N LEU A 365 2.58 1.68 -24.12
CA LEU A 365 1.54 1.10 -23.25
C LEU A 365 1.96 -0.22 -22.60
N GLN A 366 3.13 -0.74 -22.95
CA GLN A 366 3.63 -2.01 -22.44
C GLN A 366 3.98 -1.89 -20.95
N ALA A 367 3.17 -2.54 -20.12
CA ALA A 367 3.30 -2.53 -18.66
C ALA A 367 4.30 -3.58 -18.14
N GLU A 368 4.44 -4.70 -18.85
CA GLU A 368 5.27 -5.85 -18.49
C GLU A 368 6.51 -5.92 -19.35
N ALA A 369 7.62 -6.39 -18.78
CA ALA A 369 8.81 -6.70 -19.55
C ALA A 369 8.55 -7.95 -20.41
N GLU A 370 8.90 -7.87 -21.69
CA GLU A 370 9.03 -9.05 -22.55
C GLU A 370 10.13 -9.94 -21.97
N VAL A 371 9.75 -11.19 -21.67
CA VAL A 371 10.66 -12.23 -21.19
C VAL A 371 10.82 -13.20 -22.33
N ASP A 372 12.05 -13.40 -22.79
CA ASP A 372 12.35 -14.49 -23.72
C ASP A 372 12.40 -15.80 -22.90
N PRO A 373 11.48 -16.76 -23.14
CA PRO A 373 11.44 -18.01 -22.41
C PRO A 373 12.75 -18.82 -22.51
N MET A 374 13.52 -18.66 -23.60
CA MET A 374 14.76 -19.42 -23.82
C MET A 374 15.98 -18.81 -23.14
N ASP A 375 15.93 -17.55 -22.70
CA ASP A 375 17.09 -16.83 -22.13
C ASP A 375 17.42 -17.28 -20.69
N GLY A 376 16.51 -18.04 -20.05
CA GLY A 376 16.68 -18.59 -18.70
C GLY A 376 16.91 -20.11 -18.63
N GLU A 377 16.81 -20.84 -19.75
CA GLU A 377 16.89 -22.31 -19.79
C GLU A 377 18.28 -22.83 -20.20
N GLN A 378 19.25 -21.94 -20.40
CA GLN A 378 20.60 -22.34 -20.83
C GLN A 378 21.51 -22.75 -19.65
N THR A 379 21.05 -23.75 -18.90
CA THR A 379 21.92 -24.64 -18.12
C THR A 379 21.70 -26.05 -18.64
N TRP A 380 22.34 -26.36 -19.77
CA TRP A 380 22.75 -27.74 -19.97
C TRP A 380 23.56 -28.14 -18.73
N PRO A 381 23.27 -29.27 -18.07
CA PRO A 381 24.14 -29.78 -17.01
C PRO A 381 25.56 -29.76 -17.53
N THR A 382 26.46 -29.08 -16.82
CA THR A 382 27.88 -29.10 -17.18
C THR A 382 28.34 -30.55 -17.20
N GLU A 383 29.24 -30.90 -18.11
CA GLU A 383 29.80 -32.26 -18.26
C GLU A 383 30.25 -32.84 -16.90
N ALA A 384 30.74 -31.98 -16.00
CA ALA A 384 31.10 -32.32 -14.63
C ALA A 384 29.93 -32.73 -13.71
N GLU A 385 28.73 -32.16 -13.86
CA GLU A 385 27.55 -32.54 -13.07
C GLU A 385 26.90 -33.84 -13.60
N LEU A 386 27.03 -34.08 -14.91
CA LEU A 386 26.66 -35.34 -15.54
C LEU A 386 27.62 -36.46 -15.11
N GLU A 387 28.92 -36.20 -15.08
CA GLU A 387 29.92 -37.11 -14.53
C GLU A 387 29.69 -37.38 -13.05
N GLU A 388 29.40 -36.36 -12.22
CA GLU A 388 29.12 -36.54 -10.80
C GLU A 388 27.81 -37.34 -10.55
N ALA A 389 26.78 -37.12 -11.37
CA ALA A 389 25.55 -37.92 -11.32
C ALA A 389 25.74 -39.36 -11.83
N GLU A 390 26.60 -39.56 -12.84
CA GLU A 390 27.00 -40.88 -13.33
C GLU A 390 27.90 -41.62 -12.34
N GLU A 391 28.81 -40.94 -11.65
CA GLU A 391 29.63 -41.46 -10.56
C GLU A 391 28.77 -41.80 -9.34
N ALA A 392 27.80 -40.96 -8.98
CA ALA A 392 26.82 -41.26 -7.94
C ALA A 392 25.92 -42.46 -8.30
N ARG A 393 25.62 -42.66 -9.58
CA ARG A 393 24.93 -43.87 -10.07
C ARG A 393 25.84 -45.10 -10.08
N LYS A 394 27.11 -44.97 -10.45
CA LYS A 394 28.14 -46.04 -10.43
C LYS A 394 28.47 -46.47 -8.99
N ASN A 395 28.40 -45.56 -8.01
CA ASN A 395 28.57 -45.86 -6.60
C ASN A 395 27.36 -46.57 -5.94
N ARG A 396 26.22 -46.72 -6.63
CA ARG A 396 25.13 -47.59 -6.16
C ARG A 396 25.46 -49.06 -6.52
N ARG A 397 26.35 -49.68 -5.76
CA ARG A 397 26.56 -51.13 -5.82
C ARG A 397 25.25 -51.83 -5.41
N VAL A 398 24.69 -52.66 -6.29
CA VAL A 398 23.56 -53.52 -5.97
C VAL A 398 24.11 -54.74 -5.23
N MET A 399 24.01 -54.74 -3.91
CA MET A 399 24.44 -55.85 -3.06
C MET A 399 23.47 -57.04 -3.23
N ARG A 400 23.98 -58.21 -3.62
CA ARG A 400 23.17 -59.43 -3.71
C ARG A 400 23.04 -60.04 -2.31
N VAL A 401 21.92 -59.78 -1.67
CA VAL A 401 21.61 -60.32 -0.33
C VAL A 401 20.71 -61.57 -0.48
N PRO A 402 20.91 -62.65 0.30
CA PRO A 402 20.04 -63.82 0.25
C PRO A 402 18.56 -63.48 0.45
N LYS A 403 17.65 -64.18 -0.25
CA LYS A 403 16.20 -63.93 -0.14
C LYS A 403 15.75 -64.11 1.32
N GLY A 404 15.15 -63.07 1.90
CA GLY A 404 14.63 -63.08 3.27
C GLY A 404 15.54 -62.44 4.33
N THR A 405 16.71 -61.90 3.96
CA THR A 405 17.55 -61.13 4.90
C THR A 405 16.99 -59.73 5.14
N SER A 406 16.94 -59.32 6.40
CA SER A 406 16.60 -57.94 6.79
C SER A 406 17.73 -56.95 6.45
N ASP A 407 17.39 -55.67 6.28
CA ASP A 407 18.37 -54.59 6.04
C ASP A 407 19.48 -54.53 7.10
N TYR A 408 19.15 -54.86 8.36
CA TYR A 408 20.14 -54.95 9.42
C TYR A 408 21.13 -56.09 9.16
N GLN A 409 20.65 -57.30 8.85
CA GLN A 409 21.51 -58.45 8.54
C GLN A 409 22.36 -58.21 7.29
N ALA A 410 21.80 -57.52 6.28
CA ALA A 410 22.52 -57.14 5.07
C ALA A 410 23.75 -56.27 5.38
N SER A 411 23.64 -55.34 6.35
CA SER A 411 24.74 -54.44 6.74
C SER A 411 25.94 -55.12 7.44
N TRP A 412 25.78 -56.35 7.92
CA TRP A 412 26.84 -57.16 8.54
C TRP A 412 27.53 -58.12 7.58
N ILE A 413 27.00 -58.28 6.36
CA ILE A 413 27.67 -59.01 5.30
C ILE A 413 28.79 -58.07 4.83
N ILE A 414 30.00 -58.33 5.31
CA ILE A 414 31.21 -57.58 4.95
C ILE A 414 31.42 -57.77 3.44
N ASP A 415 31.59 -56.67 2.70
CA ASP A 415 32.13 -56.73 1.35
C ASP A 415 33.58 -57.24 1.50
N ASP A 416 33.90 -58.43 1.00
CA ASP A 416 35.26 -59.02 0.96
C ASP A 416 36.26 -58.22 0.08
N ALA A 417 36.07 -56.90 -0.05
CA ALA A 417 36.87 -55.98 -0.85
C ALA A 417 37.80 -55.07 -0.01
N GLU A 418 37.84 -55.22 1.32
CA GLU A 418 38.87 -54.56 2.16
C GLU A 418 40.00 -55.53 2.58
N GLN A 419 40.08 -56.71 1.95
CA GLN A 419 41.06 -57.74 2.31
C GLN A 419 41.78 -58.35 1.10
N GLU A 420 42.17 -57.54 0.11
CA GLU A 420 43.09 -57.96 -0.96
C GLU A 420 44.04 -56.83 -1.36
N GLU A 421 45.05 -56.60 -0.51
CA GLU A 421 46.35 -56.02 -0.92
C GLU A 421 47.46 -56.81 -0.18
N ASP A 422 47.76 -58.03 -0.63
CA ASP A 422 49.15 -58.53 -0.75
C ASP A 422 49.19 -59.91 -1.44
N ASP A 423 49.85 -59.93 -2.61
CA ASP A 423 50.70 -61.01 -3.17
C ASP A 423 50.21 -62.47 -3.22
N HIS A 424 49.85 -62.96 -4.41
CA HIS A 424 50.80 -63.64 -5.31
C HIS A 424 50.13 -64.31 -6.52
N ASP A 425 50.67 -64.01 -7.70
CA ASP A 425 50.55 -64.79 -8.95
C ASP A 425 50.88 -66.29 -8.74
N VAL A 426 50.07 -67.18 -9.30
CA VAL A 426 50.53 -68.43 -9.96
C VAL A 426 49.49 -68.96 -10.96
N ASP A 427 49.81 -68.78 -12.24
CA ASP A 427 49.71 -69.71 -13.38
C ASP A 427 48.56 -70.75 -13.50
N SER A 428 47.87 -70.60 -14.65
CA SER A 428 47.79 -71.61 -15.75
C SER A 428 46.78 -72.77 -15.71
N CYS A 429 46.39 -73.12 -16.95
CA CYS A 429 45.68 -74.27 -17.54
C CYS A 429 44.17 -74.39 -17.28
N ASP A 430 43.26 -74.24 -18.26
CA ASP A 430 43.06 -74.85 -19.60
C ASP A 430 42.26 -76.16 -19.53
N ASP A 431 41.31 -76.29 -20.48
CA ASP A 431 40.39 -77.40 -20.81
C ASP A 431 39.33 -77.82 -19.74
N ASP A 432 38.10 -78.20 -20.08
CA ASP A 432 37.50 -78.54 -21.37
C ASP A 432 35.96 -78.55 -21.27
N ASP A 433 35.35 -78.59 -22.45
CA ASP A 433 33.94 -78.75 -22.80
C ASP A 433 33.13 -79.82 -22.01
N ASP A 434 31.82 -79.61 -21.89
CA ASP A 434 30.85 -80.51 -22.55
C ASP A 434 29.40 -79.97 -22.53
N GLU A 435 28.76 -80.24 -23.66
CA GLU A 435 27.45 -79.84 -24.18
C GLU A 435 26.27 -80.67 -23.61
N ASP A 436 25.06 -80.29 -24.04
CA ASP A 436 23.78 -81.02 -24.01
C ASP A 436 23.00 -81.10 -22.67
N GLY A 437 21.67 -80.96 -22.62
CA GLY A 437 20.63 -80.90 -23.64
C GLY A 437 19.26 -80.72 -22.96
N MET A 438 18.26 -80.35 -23.76
CA MET A 438 16.88 -80.06 -23.35
C MET A 438 16.19 -81.17 -22.55
N MET A 439 15.35 -80.81 -21.56
CA MET A 439 14.04 -81.44 -21.32
C MET A 439 13.05 -80.44 -20.66
N GLU A 440 11.88 -80.30 -21.29
CA GLU A 440 10.62 -79.95 -20.64
C GLU A 440 10.15 -81.15 -19.81
N ASP A 441 9.56 -80.90 -18.64
CA ASP A 441 8.53 -81.78 -18.08
C ASP A 441 7.64 -80.95 -17.13
N ASP A 442 6.40 -80.74 -17.57
CA ASP A 442 5.25 -80.47 -16.71
C ASP A 442 4.94 -81.73 -15.89
N MET A 443 4.74 -81.60 -14.57
CA MET A 443 3.71 -82.39 -13.91
C MET A 443 3.29 -81.81 -12.55
N ASP A 444 1.97 -81.60 -12.45
CA ASP A 444 1.19 -81.36 -11.25
C ASP A 444 1.36 -82.45 -10.18
N GLY A 445 1.17 -82.05 -8.92
CA GLY A 445 1.04 -82.95 -7.78
C GLY A 445 0.28 -82.26 -6.65
N ASP A 446 -1.06 -82.32 -6.71
CA ASP A 446 -1.96 -82.10 -5.59
C ASP A 446 -1.57 -82.97 -4.38
N ASN A 447 -1.69 -82.43 -3.16
CA ASN A 447 -2.58 -83.04 -2.16
C ASN A 447 -2.82 -82.11 -0.95
N GLU A 448 -4.10 -81.98 -0.63
CA GLU A 448 -4.68 -81.44 0.60
C GLU A 448 -4.40 -82.34 1.82
N SER A 449 -4.39 -81.76 3.04
CA SER A 449 -5.24 -82.21 4.17
C SER A 449 -4.89 -81.53 5.51
N GLN A 450 -5.88 -80.82 6.09
CA GLN A 450 -6.46 -80.95 7.46
C GLN A 450 -5.51 -80.89 8.68
N ASP A 451 -5.62 -79.88 9.57
CA ASP A 451 -6.61 -79.66 10.66
C ASP A 451 -6.23 -80.32 12.01
N ALA A 452 -6.70 -79.70 13.10
CA ALA A 452 -6.55 -79.92 14.55
C ALA A 452 -5.41 -79.10 15.18
N GLY A 453 -5.63 -78.11 16.06
CA GLY A 453 -6.72 -77.92 17.02
C GLY A 453 -6.13 -78.01 18.43
N SER A 454 -6.10 -76.91 19.18
CA SER A 454 -6.02 -76.95 20.65
C SER A 454 -6.40 -75.60 21.24
N GLU A 455 -7.61 -75.56 21.78
CA GLU A 455 -8.12 -74.55 22.69
C GLU A 455 -7.49 -74.74 24.08
N CYS A 456 -7.34 -73.66 24.84
CA CYS A 456 -7.55 -73.68 26.29
C CYS A 456 -7.89 -72.26 26.78
N ALA A 457 -9.12 -72.14 27.28
CA ALA A 457 -9.72 -70.98 27.92
C ALA A 457 -9.19 -70.74 29.34
N SER A 458 -9.25 -69.49 29.79
CA SER A 458 -9.66 -69.17 31.15
C SER A 458 -10.30 -67.77 31.19
N GLU A 459 -11.56 -67.78 31.60
CA GLU A 459 -12.45 -66.65 31.86
C GLU A 459 -12.06 -65.86 33.12
N GLY A 460 -12.59 -64.63 33.22
CA GLY A 460 -12.97 -64.00 34.49
C GLY A 460 -12.91 -62.47 34.50
N ASP A 461 -14.09 -61.85 34.46
CA ASP A 461 -14.58 -60.56 35.03
C ASP A 461 -13.72 -59.29 34.88
N ASP A 462 -14.22 -58.06 34.77
CA ASP A 462 -15.53 -57.38 34.69
C ASP A 462 -15.14 -55.90 34.50
N ASP A 463 -15.86 -55.12 33.69
CA ASP A 463 -16.25 -53.69 33.92
C ASP A 463 -16.83 -53.11 32.61
N ASP A 464 -18.14 -53.34 32.41
CA ASP A 464 -18.96 -52.60 31.43
C ASP A 464 -19.39 -51.27 32.06
N GLY A 465 -18.91 -50.17 31.48
CA GLY A 465 -19.36 -48.80 31.75
C GLY A 465 -19.80 -48.14 30.47
N GLU A 466 -21.02 -48.43 30.01
CA GLU A 466 -21.74 -47.65 29.02
C GLU A 466 -22.24 -46.36 29.70
N GLU A 467 -21.68 -45.20 29.36
CA GLU A 467 -22.32 -43.91 29.61
C GLU A 467 -23.18 -43.57 28.39
N GLU A 468 -24.48 -43.78 28.53
CA GLU A 468 -25.53 -43.22 27.68
C GLU A 468 -25.52 -41.70 27.83
N GLU A 469 -25.21 -40.96 26.76
CA GLU A 469 -25.50 -39.52 26.72
C GLU A 469 -27.01 -39.35 26.49
N GLU A 470 -27.74 -39.10 27.58
CA GLU A 470 -29.11 -38.62 27.56
C GLU A 470 -29.17 -37.23 26.89
N GLU A 471 -29.67 -37.17 25.66
CA GLU A 471 -30.14 -35.91 25.06
C GLU A 471 -31.41 -35.45 25.81
N GLU A 472 -31.27 -34.55 26.79
CA GLU A 472 -32.41 -33.83 27.36
C GLU A 472 -32.97 -32.83 26.34
N GLU A 473 -34.01 -33.24 25.61
CA GLU A 473 -34.91 -32.34 24.86
C GLU A 473 -35.61 -31.37 25.83
N ILE A 474 -35.08 -30.16 25.99
CA ILE A 474 -35.83 -29.05 26.59
C ILE A 474 -36.82 -28.50 25.56
N SER A 475 -38.08 -28.89 25.75
CA SER A 475 -39.25 -28.49 24.97
C SER A 475 -39.32 -26.96 24.74
N SER A 476 -39.28 -26.55 23.48
CA SER A 476 -39.56 -25.18 23.04
C SER A 476 -41.08 -24.91 23.08
N THR A 477 -41.54 -24.18 24.09
CA THR A 477 -42.90 -23.62 24.07
C THR A 477 -42.86 -22.14 23.69
N GLY A 478 -43.07 -21.88 22.40
CA GLY A 478 -43.72 -20.68 21.85
C GLY A 478 -42.99 -19.34 21.96
N HIS A 479 -42.26 -18.97 20.90
CA HIS A 479 -42.21 -17.59 20.39
C HIS A 479 -42.30 -17.61 18.85
N THR A 480 -42.90 -16.55 18.33
CA THR A 480 -43.69 -16.49 17.09
C THR A 480 -42.88 -16.08 15.87
N GLY A 481 -42.92 -16.88 14.79
CA GLY A 481 -42.98 -16.46 13.36
C GLY A 481 -41.89 -15.56 12.76
N ALA A 482 -40.96 -15.03 13.55
CA ALA A 482 -39.83 -14.21 13.10
C ALA A 482 -38.56 -15.05 12.88
N ASP A 483 -38.40 -16.13 13.65
CA ASP A 483 -37.20 -16.98 13.63
C ASP A 483 -37.08 -17.82 12.35
N GLN A 484 -38.20 -18.29 11.78
CA GLN A 484 -38.20 -19.10 10.54
C GLN A 484 -37.70 -18.34 9.29
N LYS A 485 -37.72 -17.00 9.30
CA LYS A 485 -37.14 -16.18 8.21
C LYS A 485 -35.66 -15.84 8.41
N TYR A 486 -35.13 -16.09 9.61
CA TYR A 486 -33.73 -15.85 9.95
C TYR A 486 -32.85 -16.98 9.40
N ASP A 487 -33.30 -18.22 9.58
CA ASP A 487 -32.58 -19.43 9.15
C ASP A 487 -32.49 -19.57 7.62
N GLU A 488 -33.47 -19.09 6.86
CA GLU A 488 -33.47 -19.13 5.38
C GLU A 488 -32.45 -18.17 4.73
N GLY A 489 -31.91 -17.20 5.48
CA GLY A 489 -30.98 -16.17 5.00
C GLY A 489 -29.52 -16.35 5.42
N ILE A 490 -29.21 -17.38 6.21
CA ILE A 490 -27.87 -17.65 6.74
C ILE A 490 -27.24 -18.77 5.93
N ASP A 491 -26.13 -18.46 5.24
CA ASP A 491 -25.29 -19.49 4.63
C ASP A 491 -24.40 -20.10 5.73
N GLU A 492 -24.81 -21.24 6.26
CA GLU A 492 -24.07 -21.99 7.29
C GLU A 492 -22.61 -22.25 6.89
N ALA A 493 -22.32 -22.37 5.59
CA ALA A 493 -20.96 -22.58 5.11
C ALA A 493 -20.09 -21.32 5.28
N GLU A 494 -20.63 -20.13 4.99
CA GLU A 494 -19.91 -18.86 5.14
C GLU A 494 -19.66 -18.55 6.63
N GLU A 495 -20.66 -18.78 7.48
CA GLU A 495 -20.51 -18.62 8.92
C GLU A 495 -19.53 -19.64 9.52
N GLY A 496 -19.59 -20.89 9.09
CA GLY A 496 -18.64 -21.93 9.46
C GLY A 496 -17.20 -21.56 9.08
N GLU A 497 -16.99 -21.03 7.87
CA GLU A 497 -15.69 -20.49 7.47
C GLU A 497 -15.27 -19.27 8.30
N GLY A 498 -16.19 -18.34 8.57
CA GLY A 498 -15.96 -17.18 9.42
C GLY A 498 -15.49 -17.59 10.81
N LEU A 499 -16.18 -18.55 11.44
CA LEU A 499 -15.85 -19.06 12.76
C LEU A 499 -14.49 -19.77 12.79
N ARG A 500 -14.18 -20.54 11.73
CA ARG A 500 -12.85 -21.14 11.54
C ARG A 500 -11.77 -20.06 11.42
N ARG A 501 -12.01 -18.98 10.67
CA ARG A 501 -11.07 -17.85 10.56
C ARG A 501 -10.84 -17.16 11.91
N TYR A 502 -11.88 -16.95 12.71
CA TYR A 502 -11.73 -16.41 14.07
C TYR A 502 -10.93 -17.35 14.98
N ARG A 503 -11.19 -18.67 14.92
CA ARG A 503 -10.44 -19.67 15.67
C ARG A 503 -8.97 -19.70 15.25
N GLU A 504 -8.68 -19.66 13.95
CA GLU A 504 -7.31 -19.59 13.42
C GLU A 504 -6.59 -18.30 13.85
N ALA A 505 -7.27 -17.15 13.83
CA ALA A 505 -6.70 -15.88 14.22
C ALA A 505 -6.36 -15.83 15.71
N ARG A 506 -7.28 -16.29 16.58
CA ARG A 506 -7.01 -16.44 18.03
C ARG A 506 -5.88 -17.42 18.31
N ALA A 507 -5.83 -18.54 17.58
CA ALA A 507 -4.75 -19.52 17.70
C ALA A 507 -3.39 -18.94 17.29
N ASP A 508 -3.31 -18.16 16.21
CA ASP A 508 -2.06 -17.50 15.77
C ASP A 508 -1.62 -16.40 16.75
N GLU A 509 -2.57 -15.71 17.40
CA GLU A 509 -2.26 -14.72 18.44
C GLU A 509 -1.65 -15.37 19.69
N MET A 510 -2.21 -16.50 20.15
CA MET A 510 -1.68 -17.27 21.28
C MET A 510 -0.38 -18.01 20.94
N PHE A 511 -0.31 -18.60 19.75
CA PHE A 511 0.76 -19.50 19.28
C PHE A 511 1.27 -19.05 17.90
N PRO A 512 2.17 -18.04 17.85
CA PRO A 512 2.54 -17.39 16.59
C PRO A 512 3.38 -18.29 15.69
N ASP A 513 2.84 -18.56 14.49
CA ASP A 513 3.44 -19.42 13.45
C ASP A 513 3.74 -20.87 13.89
N GLU A 514 3.14 -21.37 14.97
CA GLU A 514 3.27 -22.78 15.36
C GLU A 514 2.48 -23.66 14.37
N VAL A 515 3.12 -24.73 13.88
CA VAL A 515 2.53 -25.68 12.94
C VAL A 515 2.94 -27.09 13.33
N ASP A 516 1.95 -27.97 13.45
CA ASP A 516 2.20 -29.38 13.74
C ASP A 516 2.83 -30.09 12.55
N THR A 517 3.77 -30.99 12.83
CA THR A 517 4.37 -31.86 11.82
C THR A 517 3.38 -32.97 11.46
N PRO A 518 3.11 -33.22 10.16
CA PRO A 518 2.21 -34.30 9.79
C PRO A 518 2.90 -35.64 10.03
N LEU A 519 2.09 -36.65 10.33
CA LEU A 519 2.54 -38.03 10.45
C LEU A 519 2.76 -38.68 9.07
N ASP A 520 1.90 -38.34 8.11
CA ASP A 520 1.83 -39.02 6.80
C ASP A 520 2.99 -38.66 5.86
N VAL A 521 3.51 -37.43 5.97
CA VAL A 521 4.53 -36.91 5.04
C VAL A 521 5.82 -36.59 5.79
N PRO A 522 6.99 -37.10 5.36
CA PRO A 522 8.27 -36.75 5.96
C PRO A 522 8.47 -35.23 6.04
N ALA A 523 8.93 -34.76 7.19
CA ALA A 523 9.10 -33.33 7.45
C ALA A 523 10.12 -32.70 6.48
N LYS A 524 11.15 -33.46 6.06
CA LYS A 524 12.10 -33.01 5.03
C LYS A 524 11.40 -32.61 3.73
N THR A 525 10.46 -33.44 3.27
CA THR A 525 9.71 -33.21 2.02
C THR A 525 8.74 -32.03 2.17
N ARG A 526 7.99 -31.98 3.27
CA ARG A 526 7.04 -30.87 3.53
C ARG A 526 7.75 -29.52 3.63
N PHE A 527 8.91 -29.49 4.28
CA PHE A 527 9.66 -28.26 4.55
C PHE A 527 10.93 -28.11 3.69
N GLN A 528 11.00 -28.77 2.54
CA GLN A 528 12.17 -28.77 1.65
C GLN A 528 12.68 -27.36 1.28
N LYS A 529 11.75 -26.42 1.08
CA LYS A 529 12.05 -25.02 0.69
C LYS A 529 12.41 -24.13 1.89
N PHE A 530 12.43 -24.65 3.10
CA PHE A 530 12.75 -23.91 4.32
C PHE A 530 14.18 -24.12 4.75
N ARG A 531 14.76 -23.10 5.38
CA ARG A 531 16.08 -23.18 6.01
C ARG A 531 16.06 -22.61 7.43
N GLY A 532 16.93 -23.13 8.28
CA GLY A 532 17.18 -22.56 9.60
C GLY A 532 18.04 -21.31 9.51
N LEU A 533 17.70 -20.26 10.26
CA LEU A 533 18.55 -19.09 10.45
C LEU A 533 18.97 -19.00 11.92
N LYS A 534 20.27 -18.82 12.17
CA LYS A 534 20.81 -18.59 13.51
C LYS A 534 20.23 -17.32 14.14
N SER A 535 20.15 -16.24 13.37
CA SER A 535 19.54 -14.99 13.81
C SER A 535 18.81 -14.32 12.67
N PHE A 536 17.52 -14.05 12.86
CA PHE A 536 16.70 -13.38 11.86
C PHE A 536 17.27 -12.02 11.46
N ARG A 537 17.92 -11.30 12.39
CA ARG A 537 18.45 -9.95 12.12
C ARG A 537 19.81 -10.00 11.43
N SER A 538 20.74 -10.83 11.89
CA SER A 538 22.14 -10.78 11.42
C SER A 538 22.50 -11.79 10.32
N SER A 539 21.82 -12.93 10.22
CA SER A 539 22.14 -13.93 9.18
C SER A 539 21.75 -13.41 7.80
N PRO A 540 22.66 -13.33 6.81
CA PRO A 540 22.33 -12.78 5.49
C PRO A 540 21.28 -13.64 4.76
N TRP A 541 20.53 -12.99 3.88
CA TRP A 541 19.63 -13.65 2.93
C TRP A 541 19.77 -12.94 1.60
N ASP A 542 20.06 -13.67 0.53
CA ASP A 542 20.25 -13.07 -0.79
C ASP A 542 18.89 -12.72 -1.45
N PRO A 543 18.64 -11.44 -1.81
CA PRO A 543 17.43 -11.03 -2.50
C PRO A 543 17.28 -11.55 -3.93
N LEU A 544 18.31 -12.13 -4.54
CA LEU A 544 18.24 -12.68 -5.91
C LEU A 544 18.17 -14.21 -5.94
N GLU A 545 18.09 -14.84 -4.78
CA GLU A 545 18.02 -16.29 -4.66
C GLU A 545 16.57 -16.81 -4.86
N ASN A 546 16.42 -17.87 -5.66
CA ASN A 546 15.15 -18.58 -5.88
C ASN A 546 14.01 -17.63 -6.27
N LEU A 547 14.20 -16.82 -7.32
CA LEU A 547 13.20 -15.90 -7.82
C LEU A 547 12.10 -16.66 -8.61
N PRO A 548 10.82 -16.28 -8.47
CA PRO A 548 9.76 -16.84 -9.30
C PRO A 548 9.82 -16.27 -10.72
N LEU A 549 9.22 -16.96 -11.69
CA LEU A 549 9.12 -16.49 -13.08
C LEU A 549 8.51 -15.08 -13.17
N ASP A 550 7.52 -14.77 -12.33
CA ASP A 550 6.88 -13.45 -12.29
C ASP A 550 7.85 -12.28 -12.05
N TYR A 551 9.00 -12.53 -11.39
CA TYR A 551 10.01 -11.50 -11.15
C TYR A 551 10.79 -11.09 -12.41
N SER A 552 10.75 -11.90 -13.47
CA SER A 552 11.34 -11.54 -14.77
C SER A 552 10.49 -10.53 -15.54
N ARG A 553 9.16 -10.52 -15.32
CA ARG A 553 8.19 -9.64 -16.00
C ARG A 553 8.15 -8.22 -15.43
N ILE A 554 8.72 -8.00 -14.24
CA ILE A 554 8.66 -6.72 -13.54
C ILE A 554 9.89 -5.84 -13.78
N TYR A 555 9.71 -4.54 -13.62
CA TYR A 555 10.79 -3.57 -13.68
C TYR A 555 11.36 -3.26 -12.30
N GLN A 556 12.68 -3.17 -12.23
CA GLN A 556 13.42 -2.76 -11.04
C GLN A 556 14.15 -1.43 -11.28
N PHE A 557 14.09 -0.52 -10.31
CA PHE A 557 14.96 0.66 -10.28
C PHE A 557 16.30 0.33 -9.62
N GLN A 558 17.40 0.81 -10.19
CA GLN A 558 18.71 0.78 -9.52
C GLN A 558 18.69 1.55 -8.19
N ASN A 559 18.06 2.72 -8.17
CA ASN A 559 17.84 3.50 -6.95
C ASN A 559 16.52 4.28 -7.05
N PHE A 560 15.51 3.80 -6.33
CA PHE A 560 14.15 4.36 -6.38
C PHE A 560 14.10 5.83 -5.94
N GLU A 561 14.74 6.20 -4.82
CA GLU A 561 14.65 7.56 -4.29
C GLU A 561 15.32 8.61 -5.17
N ARG A 562 16.43 8.26 -5.81
CA ARG A 562 17.15 9.15 -6.73
C ARG A 562 16.31 9.38 -7.99
N MET A 563 15.78 8.30 -8.57
CA MET A 563 14.90 8.36 -9.74
C MET A 563 13.65 9.18 -9.46
N ARG A 564 12.98 8.92 -8.33
CA ARG A 564 11.82 9.69 -7.88
C ARG A 564 12.11 11.18 -7.78
N ARG A 565 13.22 11.57 -7.15
CA ARG A 565 13.59 13.00 -7.02
C ARG A 565 13.87 13.65 -8.36
N ARG A 566 14.50 12.93 -9.28
CA ARG A 566 14.79 13.41 -10.64
C ARG A 566 13.50 13.64 -11.44
N ILE A 567 12.66 12.61 -11.54
CA ILE A 567 11.39 12.67 -12.29
C ILE A 567 10.48 13.78 -11.77
N LEU A 568 10.38 13.93 -10.44
CA LEU A 568 9.56 14.99 -9.84
C LEU A 568 10.14 16.40 -10.04
N ALA A 569 11.46 16.53 -10.18
CA ALA A 569 12.10 17.80 -10.49
C ALA A 569 11.93 18.17 -11.97
N GLU A 570 12.03 17.18 -12.86
CA GLU A 570 11.74 17.32 -14.29
C GLU A 570 10.30 17.77 -14.51
N ALA A 571 9.32 17.05 -13.94
CA ALA A 571 7.90 17.40 -14.03
C ALA A 571 7.53 18.77 -13.42
N ALA A 572 8.37 19.32 -12.53
CA ALA A 572 8.16 20.64 -11.93
C ALA A 572 8.80 21.79 -12.74
N ASN A 573 9.85 21.48 -13.51
CA ASN A 573 10.58 22.44 -14.34
C ASN A 573 10.12 22.44 -15.79
N GLU A 574 9.24 21.51 -16.17
CA GLU A 574 8.61 21.47 -17.49
C GLU A 574 7.74 22.71 -17.71
N GLU A 575 8.20 23.58 -18.61
CA GLU A 575 7.45 24.74 -19.11
C GLU A 575 6.85 24.47 -20.51
N GLU A 576 7.23 23.36 -21.15
CA GLU A 576 6.81 22.98 -22.49
C GLU A 576 5.57 22.04 -22.40
N GLY A 577 4.38 22.63 -22.49
CA GLY A 577 3.12 21.87 -22.37
C GLY A 577 1.88 22.76 -22.39
N ALA A 578 0.71 22.13 -22.34
CA ALA A 578 -0.54 22.84 -22.10
C ALA A 578 -0.59 23.30 -20.63
N MET A 579 -0.64 24.62 -20.42
CA MET A 579 -0.48 25.22 -19.10
C MET A 579 -1.73 25.07 -18.22
N VAL A 580 -1.51 25.12 -16.90
CA VAL A 580 -2.58 25.06 -15.90
C VAL A 580 -3.56 26.21 -16.10
N GLY A 581 -4.86 25.90 -16.13
CA GLY A 581 -5.93 26.88 -16.32
C GLY A 581 -6.47 26.98 -17.74
N TRP A 582 -5.78 26.40 -18.72
CA TRP A 582 -6.28 26.33 -20.09
C TRP A 582 -7.43 25.33 -20.19
N TYR A 583 -8.44 25.69 -20.99
CA TYR A 583 -9.50 24.80 -21.40
C TYR A 583 -9.04 24.04 -22.64
N VAL A 584 -8.93 22.72 -22.53
CA VAL A 584 -8.36 21.86 -23.57
C VAL A 584 -9.31 20.73 -23.92
N THR A 585 -9.20 20.22 -25.15
CA THR A 585 -9.79 18.96 -25.60
C THR A 585 -8.68 17.95 -25.85
N LEU A 586 -8.74 16.82 -25.16
CA LEU A 586 -7.79 15.71 -25.26
C LEU A 586 -8.36 14.61 -26.15
N HIS A 587 -7.61 14.16 -27.14
CA HIS A 587 -7.97 13.01 -27.98
C HIS A 587 -7.20 11.78 -27.51
N ILE A 588 -7.91 10.81 -26.93
CA ILE A 588 -7.38 9.59 -26.35
C ILE A 588 -7.67 8.43 -27.28
N LEU A 589 -6.67 7.63 -27.59
CA LEU A 589 -6.80 6.48 -28.50
C LEU A 589 -7.28 5.22 -27.76
N ASP A 590 -7.92 4.33 -28.53
CA ASP A 590 -8.23 2.95 -28.16
C ASP A 590 -9.02 2.79 -26.86
N VAL A 591 -10.03 3.66 -26.67
CA VAL A 591 -10.90 3.65 -25.48
C VAL A 591 -12.15 2.80 -25.74
N PRO A 592 -12.55 1.93 -24.79
CA PRO A 592 -13.77 1.14 -24.93
C PRO A 592 -15.04 1.99 -24.77
N PRO A 593 -16.16 1.64 -25.43
CA PRO A 593 -17.40 2.41 -25.40
C PRO A 593 -18.04 2.46 -24.00
N SER A 594 -17.73 1.49 -23.13
CA SER A 594 -18.18 1.43 -21.73
C SER A 594 -17.77 2.66 -20.90
N VAL A 595 -16.69 3.36 -21.29
CA VAL A 595 -16.26 4.63 -20.66
C VAL A 595 -17.23 5.77 -20.99
N MET A 596 -17.76 5.79 -22.21
CA MET A 596 -18.74 6.80 -22.61
C MET A 596 -20.10 6.52 -21.98
N GLU A 597 -20.49 5.25 -21.90
CA GLU A 597 -21.73 4.82 -21.22
C GLU A 597 -21.68 5.20 -19.73
N SER A 598 -20.56 4.94 -19.05
CA SER A 598 -20.40 5.28 -17.63
C SER A 598 -20.55 6.79 -17.40
N PHE A 599 -20.00 7.61 -18.30
CA PHE A 599 -20.15 9.06 -18.27
C PHE A 599 -21.58 9.52 -18.53
N GLN A 600 -22.29 8.89 -19.46
CA GLN A 600 -23.71 9.20 -19.73
C GLN A 600 -24.62 8.84 -18.55
N THR A 601 -24.31 7.77 -17.79
CA THR A 601 -24.98 7.48 -16.51
C THR A 601 -24.70 8.50 -15.41
N GLY A 602 -23.78 9.45 -15.63
CA GLY A 602 -23.47 10.53 -14.69
C GLY A 602 -22.28 10.26 -13.77
N LYS A 603 -21.46 9.23 -14.06
CA LYS A 603 -20.20 9.00 -13.33
C LYS A 603 -19.14 10.01 -13.78
N PRO A 604 -18.39 10.62 -12.85
CA PRO A 604 -17.38 11.61 -13.20
C PRO A 604 -16.17 10.97 -13.85
N LEU A 605 -15.79 11.45 -15.04
CA LEU A 605 -14.55 11.04 -15.69
C LEU A 605 -13.39 11.94 -15.23
N VAL A 606 -12.42 11.29 -14.62
CA VAL A 606 -11.19 11.91 -14.10
C VAL A 606 -10.00 11.41 -14.88
N LEU A 607 -9.24 12.34 -15.44
CA LEU A 607 -8.05 12.04 -16.22
C LEU A 607 -6.82 12.57 -15.49
N VAL A 608 -5.77 11.76 -15.48
CA VAL A 608 -4.50 12.10 -14.83
C VAL A 608 -3.37 11.73 -15.77
N SER A 609 -2.43 12.64 -16.01
CA SER A 609 -1.20 12.29 -16.71
C SER A 609 -0.29 11.49 -15.79
N LEU A 610 0.19 10.37 -16.31
CA LEU A 610 1.15 9.51 -15.64
C LEU A 610 2.55 10.12 -15.73
N LEU A 611 3.33 9.89 -14.69
CA LEU A 611 4.76 10.22 -14.68
C LEU A 611 5.54 9.16 -15.48
N PRO A 612 6.76 9.49 -15.93
CA PRO A 612 7.64 8.53 -16.57
C PRO A 612 7.77 7.23 -15.76
N HIS A 613 7.55 6.10 -16.43
CA HIS A 613 7.62 4.73 -15.87
C HIS A 613 6.51 4.37 -14.88
N GLU A 614 5.44 5.16 -14.75
CA GLU A 614 4.31 4.87 -13.83
C GLU A 614 3.36 3.78 -14.37
N GLN A 615 3.41 3.43 -15.66
CA GLN A 615 2.67 2.29 -16.22
C GLN A 615 3.34 0.92 -15.98
N LYS A 616 4.66 0.93 -15.68
CA LYS A 616 5.45 -0.29 -15.57
C LYS A 616 5.12 -1.07 -14.30
N MET A 617 5.02 -2.39 -14.41
CA MET A 617 4.75 -3.28 -13.27
C MET A 617 5.98 -3.43 -12.37
N SER A 618 5.78 -3.40 -11.06
CA SER A 618 6.81 -3.70 -10.05
C SER A 618 6.17 -4.21 -8.76
N VAL A 619 6.99 -4.46 -7.73
CA VAL A 619 6.50 -4.80 -6.39
C VAL A 619 6.32 -3.50 -5.60
N MET A 620 5.07 -3.20 -5.26
CA MET A 620 4.71 -2.05 -4.45
C MET A 620 4.59 -2.44 -2.97
N HIS A 621 5.11 -1.58 -2.10
CA HIS A 621 4.99 -1.71 -0.64
C HIS A 621 4.15 -0.59 -0.06
N MET A 622 3.08 -0.95 0.64
CA MET A 622 2.12 -0.04 1.23
C MET A 622 2.14 -0.21 2.75
N LEU A 623 2.34 0.87 3.49
CA LEU A 623 2.28 0.86 4.94
C LEU A 623 0.84 1.13 5.36
N VAL A 624 0.20 0.15 5.96
CA VAL A 624 -1.22 0.19 6.33
C VAL A 624 -1.44 -0.06 7.81
N ARG A 625 -2.54 0.47 8.33
CA ARG A 625 -3.10 0.17 9.65
C ARG A 625 -4.54 -0.26 9.48
N GLN A 626 -4.96 -1.25 10.25
CA GLN A 626 -6.37 -1.65 10.30
C GLN A 626 -7.22 -0.46 10.73
N HIS A 627 -8.37 -0.29 10.09
CA HIS A 627 -9.34 0.74 10.47
C HIS A 627 -10.12 0.25 11.70
N PRO A 628 -10.29 1.08 12.75
CA PRO A 628 -10.96 0.67 13.99
C PRO A 628 -12.41 0.18 13.84
N SER A 629 -13.09 0.55 12.75
CA SER A 629 -14.46 0.10 12.49
C SER A 629 -14.56 -1.38 12.11
N ASN A 630 -13.47 -1.95 11.60
CA ASN A 630 -13.46 -3.33 11.14
C ASN A 630 -12.64 -4.21 12.09
N THR A 631 -13.34 -5.10 12.81
CA THR A 631 -12.76 -6.08 13.74
C THR A 631 -12.59 -7.47 13.12
N GLU A 632 -12.96 -7.66 11.86
CA GLU A 632 -12.81 -8.94 11.19
C GLU A 632 -11.32 -9.31 10.99
N PRO A 633 -10.93 -10.56 11.29
CA PRO A 633 -9.58 -11.04 11.02
C PRO A 633 -9.39 -11.24 9.52
N ILE A 634 -8.34 -10.63 8.96
CA ILE A 634 -8.06 -10.65 7.52
C ILE A 634 -6.75 -11.39 7.29
N LYS A 635 -6.80 -12.43 6.48
CA LYS A 635 -5.65 -13.30 6.21
C LYS A 635 -4.79 -12.72 5.10
N SER A 636 -3.50 -12.97 5.21
CA SER A 636 -2.54 -12.73 4.12
C SER A 636 -2.97 -13.50 2.87
N LYS A 637 -2.80 -12.87 1.70
CA LYS A 637 -3.15 -13.40 0.37
C LYS A 637 -4.66 -13.47 0.06
N GLU A 638 -5.51 -12.90 0.89
CA GLU A 638 -6.90 -12.64 0.50
C GLU A 638 -6.94 -11.57 -0.60
N ASP A 639 -7.97 -11.65 -1.46
CA ASP A 639 -8.21 -10.64 -2.49
C ASP A 639 -8.81 -9.37 -1.87
N LEU A 640 -8.14 -8.24 -2.12
CA LEU A 640 -8.50 -6.95 -1.55
C LEU A 640 -8.55 -5.90 -2.66
N VAL A 641 -9.45 -4.94 -2.52
CA VAL A 641 -9.56 -3.80 -3.43
C VAL A 641 -8.66 -2.69 -2.90
N PHE A 642 -7.65 -2.33 -3.67
CA PHE A 642 -6.72 -1.25 -3.37
C PHE A 642 -7.10 0.01 -4.13
N GLN A 643 -7.15 1.13 -3.44
CA GLN A 643 -7.12 2.45 -4.04
C GLN A 643 -5.82 3.15 -3.65
N CYS A 644 -4.86 3.19 -4.57
CA CYS A 644 -3.57 3.84 -4.40
C CYS A 644 -3.55 5.14 -5.22
N GLY A 645 -3.95 6.23 -4.57
CA GLY A 645 -4.01 7.56 -5.19
C GLY A 645 -5.09 7.66 -6.25
N PHE A 646 -4.67 7.62 -7.52
CA PHE A 646 -5.58 7.69 -8.66
C PHE A 646 -5.96 6.32 -9.21
N ARG A 647 -5.14 5.29 -8.96
CA ARG A 647 -5.35 3.93 -9.43
C ARG A 647 -6.22 3.14 -8.46
N ARG A 648 -7.10 2.32 -9.00
CA ARG A 648 -7.87 1.29 -8.28
C ARG A 648 -7.61 -0.05 -8.93
N PHE A 649 -7.48 -1.10 -8.13
CA PHE A 649 -7.26 -2.47 -8.62
C PHE A 649 -7.57 -3.48 -7.53
N ARG A 650 -7.84 -4.72 -7.92
CA ARG A 650 -7.89 -5.88 -7.02
C ARG A 650 -6.55 -6.59 -7.03
N ALA A 651 -6.13 -7.09 -5.87
CA ALA A 651 -4.94 -7.91 -5.76
C ALA A 651 -4.85 -8.61 -4.41
N SER A 652 -4.03 -9.65 -4.36
CA SER A 652 -3.73 -10.43 -3.15
C SER A 652 -2.40 -9.99 -2.54
N ALA A 653 -2.46 -9.27 -1.43
CA ALA A 653 -1.27 -8.74 -0.78
C ALA A 653 -0.68 -9.71 0.25
N ILE A 654 0.64 -9.64 0.42
CA ILE A 654 1.35 -10.30 1.52
C ILE A 654 1.62 -9.30 2.63
N PHE A 655 1.30 -9.69 3.86
CA PHE A 655 1.53 -8.88 5.03
C PHE A 655 2.90 -9.16 5.63
N SER A 656 3.61 -8.09 5.99
CA SER A 656 4.94 -8.16 6.58
C SER A 656 5.13 -7.10 7.65
N GLN A 657 6.01 -7.37 8.61
CA GLN A 657 6.33 -6.41 9.66
C GLN A 657 7.05 -5.18 9.11
N HIS A 658 6.70 -4.01 9.65
CA HIS A 658 7.42 -2.76 9.37
C HIS A 658 8.69 -2.65 10.24
N THR A 659 9.79 -3.19 9.76
CA THR A 659 11.12 -3.11 10.40
C THR A 659 12.13 -2.40 9.49
N SER A 660 13.23 -1.91 10.08
CA SER A 660 14.34 -1.28 9.33
C SER A 660 15.42 -2.28 8.88
N ALA A 661 15.25 -3.57 9.15
CA ALA A 661 16.17 -4.62 8.70
C ALA A 661 15.82 -5.08 7.28
N ASP A 662 16.73 -5.76 6.61
CA ASP A 662 16.53 -6.21 5.22
C ASP A 662 15.52 -7.36 5.09
N LYS A 663 15.38 -8.16 6.16
CA LYS A 663 14.40 -9.26 6.24
C LYS A 663 13.20 -8.82 7.05
N HIS A 664 12.02 -9.13 6.54
CA HIS A 664 10.75 -8.84 7.17
C HIS A 664 10.00 -10.14 7.42
N LYS A 665 9.51 -10.32 8.65
CA LYS A 665 8.69 -11.48 9.00
C LYS A 665 7.33 -11.30 8.33
N MET A 666 6.86 -12.33 7.62
CA MET A 666 5.49 -12.40 7.13
C MET A 666 4.53 -12.53 8.32
N GLU A 667 3.42 -11.81 8.28
CA GLU A 667 2.31 -11.98 9.22
C GLU A 667 1.16 -12.73 8.53
N ARG A 668 0.54 -13.69 9.23
CA ARG A 668 -0.57 -14.47 8.66
C ARG A 668 -1.86 -13.67 8.63
N PHE A 669 -2.07 -12.82 9.62
CA PHE A 669 -3.22 -11.94 9.74
C PHE A 669 -2.80 -10.48 9.84
N LEU A 670 -3.71 -9.57 9.47
CA LEU A 670 -3.53 -8.15 9.69
C LEU A 670 -3.61 -7.86 11.20
N ARG A 671 -2.63 -7.12 11.73
CA ARG A 671 -2.61 -6.76 13.15
C ARG A 671 -3.37 -5.45 13.41
N PRO A 672 -4.22 -5.38 14.45
CA PRO A 672 -4.95 -4.15 14.80
C PRO A 672 -4.02 -3.09 15.41
N ASP A 673 -3.08 -3.48 16.27
CA ASP A 673 -2.28 -2.53 17.06
C ASP A 673 -1.06 -1.96 16.32
N ALA A 674 -0.61 -2.63 15.27
CA ALA A 674 0.69 -2.36 14.66
C ALA A 674 0.57 -2.08 13.15
N PRO A 675 1.32 -1.09 12.62
CA PRO A 675 1.36 -0.86 11.19
C PRO A 675 2.03 -2.05 10.49
N THR A 676 1.37 -2.52 9.44
CA THR A 676 1.78 -3.68 8.65
C THR A 676 2.10 -3.23 7.23
N VAL A 677 3.09 -3.85 6.59
CA VAL A 677 3.44 -3.56 5.20
C VAL A 677 2.80 -4.60 4.28
N MET A 678 1.90 -4.16 3.43
CA MET A 678 1.31 -4.93 2.34
C MET A 678 2.21 -4.86 1.10
N SER A 679 2.61 -6.03 0.57
CA SER A 679 3.44 -6.14 -0.64
C SER A 679 2.65 -6.82 -1.75
N VAL A 680 2.63 -6.22 -2.94
CA VAL A 680 1.79 -6.65 -4.07
C VAL A 680 2.42 -6.28 -5.40
N TYR A 681 2.16 -7.06 -6.46
CA TYR A 681 2.50 -6.64 -7.83
C TYR A 681 1.49 -5.60 -8.31
N ALA A 682 1.96 -4.42 -8.68
CA ALA A 682 1.11 -3.35 -9.19
C ALA A 682 1.95 -2.34 -10.00
N PRO A 683 1.31 -1.52 -10.87
CA PRO A 683 2.00 -0.48 -11.61
C PRO A 683 2.65 0.52 -10.67
N ILE A 684 3.92 0.82 -10.92
CA ILE A 684 4.74 1.72 -10.10
C ILE A 684 3.98 3.03 -9.89
N THR A 685 3.87 3.47 -8.65
CA THR A 685 3.31 4.79 -8.31
C THR A 685 4.31 5.54 -7.44
N PHE A 686 4.59 6.81 -7.72
CA PHE A 686 5.54 7.56 -6.90
C PHE A 686 4.91 8.12 -5.62
N PRO A 687 5.50 7.87 -4.42
CA PRO A 687 5.07 8.46 -3.15
C PRO A 687 5.16 10.00 -3.12
N THR A 688 4.39 10.72 -2.31
CA THR A 688 3.51 10.28 -1.21
C THR A 688 2.05 10.20 -1.66
N THR A 689 1.47 9.02 -1.55
CA THR A 689 0.10 8.72 -1.98
C THR A 689 -0.64 8.00 -0.86
N GLY A 690 -1.87 8.41 -0.56
CA GLY A 690 -2.74 7.71 0.39
C GLY A 690 -3.24 6.40 -0.21
N VAL A 691 -3.32 5.36 0.61
CA VAL A 691 -3.79 4.03 0.23
C VAL A 691 -5.01 3.68 1.07
N LEU A 692 -6.09 3.33 0.39
CA LEU A 692 -7.28 2.72 0.99
C LEU A 692 -7.33 1.25 0.59
N VAL A 693 -7.70 0.40 1.53
CA VAL A 693 -7.86 -1.04 1.31
C VAL A 693 -9.27 -1.42 1.71
N PHE A 694 -10.01 -1.98 0.77
CA PHE A 694 -11.37 -2.44 0.97
C PHE A 694 -11.46 -3.96 0.82
N LYS A 695 -12.36 -4.57 1.59
CA LYS A 695 -12.82 -5.94 1.39
C LYS A 695 -14.21 -5.89 0.79
N GLN A 696 -14.42 -6.60 -0.30
CA GLN A 696 -15.72 -6.71 -0.95
C GLN A 696 -16.52 -7.82 -0.25
N ARG A 697 -17.75 -7.50 0.18
CA ARG A 697 -18.74 -8.49 0.62
C ARG A 697 -19.41 -9.16 -0.59
N ASP A 698 -20.05 -10.30 -0.39
CA ASP A 698 -20.75 -11.02 -1.46
C ASP A 698 -21.88 -10.20 -2.09
N ASN A 699 -22.53 -9.33 -1.30
CA ASN A 699 -23.52 -8.38 -1.77
C ASN A 699 -22.95 -7.25 -2.66
N GLY A 700 -21.63 -7.16 -2.82
CA GLY A 700 -20.96 -6.10 -3.60
C GLY A 700 -20.71 -4.79 -2.84
N MET A 701 -21.01 -4.73 -1.53
CA MET A 701 -20.59 -3.62 -0.67
C MET A 701 -19.10 -3.70 -0.35
N GLN A 702 -18.45 -2.55 -0.18
CA GLN A 702 -17.02 -2.47 0.11
C GLN A 702 -16.78 -1.95 1.53
N ASP A 703 -16.20 -2.77 2.39
CA ASP A 703 -15.84 -2.40 3.76
C ASP A 703 -14.43 -1.85 3.83
N LEU A 704 -14.25 -0.73 4.51
CA LEU A 704 -12.94 -0.13 4.74
C LEU A 704 -12.19 -0.97 5.78
N VAL A 705 -11.20 -1.73 5.31
CA VAL A 705 -10.39 -2.62 6.13
C VAL A 705 -9.22 -1.89 6.75
N ALA A 706 -8.47 -1.18 5.91
CA ALA A 706 -7.22 -0.58 6.31
C ALA A 706 -6.96 0.73 5.59
N THR A 707 -6.26 1.61 6.31
CA THR A 707 -5.89 2.94 5.87
C THR A 707 -4.37 3.08 5.93
N GLY A 708 -3.77 3.70 4.93
CA GLY A 708 -2.32 3.69 4.82
C GLY A 708 -1.74 4.69 3.85
N THR A 709 -0.44 4.55 3.63
CA THR A 709 0.34 5.35 2.69
C THR A 709 1.29 4.47 1.91
N LEU A 710 1.58 4.88 0.68
CA LEU A 710 2.57 4.20 -0.14
C LEU A 710 3.98 4.46 0.41
N LEU A 711 4.73 3.37 0.67
CA LEU A 711 6.09 3.42 1.20
C LEU A 711 7.12 3.55 0.07
N SER A 712 7.26 2.50 -0.73
CA SER A 712 8.27 2.38 -1.79
C SER A 712 7.87 1.34 -2.83
N CYS A 713 8.58 1.31 -3.97
CA CYS A 713 8.45 0.29 -5.00
C CYS A 713 9.82 -0.36 -5.19
N ASP A 714 10.04 -1.52 -4.57
CA ASP A 714 11.33 -2.21 -4.56
C ASP A 714 11.17 -3.74 -4.50
N PRO A 715 11.49 -4.49 -5.57
CA PRO A 715 11.35 -5.95 -5.55
C PRO A 715 12.36 -6.66 -4.63
N GLN A 716 13.38 -5.95 -4.14
CA GLN A 716 14.45 -6.49 -3.30
C GLN A 716 14.06 -6.69 -1.83
N ARG A 717 12.91 -6.16 -1.38
CA ARG A 717 12.43 -6.35 -0.01
C ARG A 717 12.19 -7.84 0.27
N VAL A 718 12.94 -8.42 1.20
CA VAL A 718 12.84 -9.87 1.50
C VAL A 718 11.77 -10.12 2.56
N VAL A 719 10.68 -10.76 2.17
CA VAL A 719 9.63 -11.22 3.09
C VAL A 719 9.80 -12.72 3.37
N LEU A 720 9.98 -13.07 4.64
CA LEU A 720 10.23 -14.44 5.10
C LEU A 720 9.03 -14.94 5.91
N LYS A 721 8.43 -16.05 5.44
CA LYS A 721 7.49 -16.85 6.24
C LYS A 721 8.29 -17.67 7.24
N ARG A 722 7.94 -17.50 8.52
CA ARG A 722 8.43 -18.33 9.62
C ARG A 722 7.45 -19.48 9.83
N ILE A 723 7.98 -20.66 10.14
CA ILE A 723 7.23 -21.78 10.71
C ILE A 723 7.98 -22.21 11.97
N VAL A 724 7.24 -22.49 13.02
CA VAL A 724 7.77 -22.98 14.29
C VAL A 724 7.28 -24.40 14.51
N LEU A 725 8.21 -25.35 14.55
CA LEU A 725 7.90 -26.73 14.93
C LEU A 725 8.05 -26.87 16.44
N SER A 726 7.02 -27.38 17.10
CA SER A 726 6.96 -27.59 18.54
C SER A 726 7.42 -29.02 18.88
N GLY A 727 8.01 -29.19 20.07
CA GLY A 727 8.44 -30.47 20.57
C GLY A 727 8.45 -30.49 22.09
N HIS A 728 8.13 -31.64 22.68
CA HIS A 728 8.01 -31.79 24.12
C HIS A 728 9.26 -32.48 24.71
N PRO A 729 9.93 -31.90 25.73
CA PRO A 729 11.02 -32.57 26.43
C PRO A 729 10.46 -33.72 27.28
N PHE A 730 10.98 -34.93 27.09
CA PHE A 730 10.53 -36.12 27.81
C PHE A 730 11.51 -36.51 28.94
N LYS A 731 12.78 -36.80 28.60
CA LYS A 731 13.82 -37.13 29.58
C LYS A 731 14.79 -35.97 29.70
N ILE A 732 14.84 -35.32 30.86
CA ILE A 732 15.69 -34.15 31.10
C ILE A 732 16.86 -34.53 32.01
N ASN A 733 18.08 -34.42 31.48
CA ASN A 733 19.31 -34.44 32.27
C ASN A 733 19.81 -32.99 32.46
N ARG A 734 20.94 -32.82 33.17
CA ARG A 734 21.49 -31.49 33.49
C ARG A 734 21.58 -30.52 32.30
N ARG A 735 22.20 -30.94 31.18
CA ARG A 735 22.37 -30.10 29.97
C ARG A 735 21.86 -30.76 28.69
N SER A 736 21.39 -32.00 28.76
CA SER A 736 20.84 -32.73 27.62
C SER A 736 19.41 -33.14 27.90
N ALA A 737 18.54 -33.04 26.91
CA ALA A 737 17.17 -33.52 27.01
C ALA A 737 16.80 -34.36 25.79
N VAL A 738 15.99 -35.40 25.98
CA VAL A 738 15.37 -36.14 24.89
C VAL A 738 14.04 -35.47 24.56
N VAL A 739 13.87 -35.04 23.31
CA VAL A 739 12.67 -34.37 22.81
C VAL A 739 11.87 -35.34 21.95
N ARG A 740 10.54 -35.29 22.08
CA ARG A 740 9.57 -36.07 21.29
C ARG A 740 8.54 -35.16 20.62
N TYR A 741 7.80 -35.71 19.66
CA TYR A 741 6.70 -35.05 18.92
C TYR A 741 7.10 -33.84 18.05
N MET A 742 8.40 -33.57 17.87
CA MET A 742 8.84 -32.59 16.88
C MET A 742 8.95 -33.19 15.48
N PHE A 743 9.40 -34.44 15.39
CA PHE A 743 9.51 -35.23 14.17
C PHE A 743 9.06 -36.65 14.45
N PHE A 744 8.77 -37.40 13.38
CA PHE A 744 8.37 -38.81 13.46
C PHE A 744 9.35 -39.75 12.76
N ASN A 745 10.21 -39.23 11.87
CA ASN A 745 11.22 -40.01 11.16
C ASN A 745 12.65 -39.66 11.63
N ARG A 746 13.54 -40.65 11.58
CA ARG A 746 14.97 -40.47 11.87
C ARG A 746 15.67 -39.56 10.85
N ASP A 747 15.36 -39.72 9.56
CA ASP A 747 15.94 -38.92 8.48
C ASP A 747 15.65 -37.42 8.63
N ASP A 748 14.44 -37.09 9.07
CA ASP A 748 14.02 -35.70 9.27
C ASP A 748 14.91 -35.02 10.32
N ILE A 749 15.24 -35.73 11.41
CA ILE A 749 16.13 -35.21 12.46
C ILE A 749 17.54 -34.95 11.90
N LEU A 750 18.05 -35.86 11.06
CA LEU A 750 19.38 -35.70 10.45
C LEU A 750 19.42 -34.51 9.49
N TRP A 751 18.36 -34.31 8.70
CA TRP A 751 18.21 -33.16 7.81
C TRP A 751 18.20 -31.83 8.56
N PHE A 752 17.44 -31.74 9.66
CA PHE A 752 17.30 -30.53 10.46
C PHE A 752 18.36 -30.37 11.57
N LYS A 753 19.35 -31.27 11.66
CA LYS A 753 20.42 -31.23 12.66
C LYS A 753 21.19 -29.89 12.75
N PRO A 754 21.47 -29.18 11.64
CA PRO A 754 22.18 -27.89 11.71
C PRO A 754 21.36 -26.74 12.31
N VAL A 755 20.05 -26.91 12.49
CA VAL A 755 19.15 -25.83 12.93
C VAL A 755 19.25 -25.63 14.45
N GLU A 756 19.31 -24.37 14.88
CA GLU A 756 19.30 -24.01 16.30
C GLU A 756 17.90 -24.15 16.90
N LEU A 757 17.83 -24.80 18.07
CA LEU A 757 16.62 -24.94 18.86
C LEU A 757 16.54 -23.81 19.89
N ARG A 758 15.33 -23.33 20.14
CA ARG A 758 15.01 -22.40 21.22
C ARG A 758 13.91 -22.97 22.09
N THR A 759 13.72 -22.47 23.30
CA THR A 759 12.57 -22.82 24.13
C THR A 759 11.71 -21.61 24.47
N LYS A 760 10.45 -21.81 24.89
CA LYS A 760 9.55 -20.71 25.29
C LYS A 760 10.14 -19.91 26.47
N TRP A 761 10.92 -20.56 27.32
CA TRP A 761 11.64 -19.95 28.45
C TRP A 761 13.02 -19.38 28.09
N GLY A 762 13.33 -19.25 26.80
CA GLY A 762 14.53 -18.55 26.32
C GLY A 762 15.83 -19.35 26.37
N ARG A 763 15.77 -20.68 26.51
CA ARG A 763 16.95 -21.55 26.39
C ARG A 763 17.31 -21.76 24.93
N ARG A 764 18.59 -22.03 24.67
CA ARG A 764 19.13 -22.26 23.31
C ARG A 764 19.88 -23.57 23.27
N GLY A 765 19.71 -24.31 22.18
CA GLY A 765 20.29 -25.64 22.02
C GLY A 765 20.41 -26.09 20.59
N HIS A 766 20.91 -27.30 20.40
CA HIS A 766 21.04 -27.95 19.11
C HIS A 766 20.82 -29.46 19.25
N ILE A 767 20.51 -30.10 18.13
CA ILE A 767 20.32 -31.55 18.04
C ILE A 767 21.69 -32.23 18.07
N LYS A 768 21.88 -33.21 18.96
CA LYS A 768 23.10 -34.01 19.05
C LYS A 768 23.01 -35.25 18.16
N GLU A 769 21.98 -36.07 18.38
CA GLU A 769 21.78 -37.36 17.72
C GLU A 769 20.29 -37.72 17.66
N ALA A 770 19.89 -38.45 16.61
CA ALA A 770 18.58 -39.07 16.52
C ALA A 770 18.59 -40.39 17.33
N LEU A 771 17.48 -40.68 18.01
CA LEU A 771 17.29 -41.87 18.83
C LEU A 771 16.12 -42.69 18.27
N GLY A 772 16.35 -43.98 18.04
CA GLY A 772 15.34 -44.89 17.51
C GLY A 772 14.86 -44.53 16.10
N THR A 773 13.68 -45.04 15.74
CA THR A 773 13.03 -44.88 14.44
C THR A 773 11.90 -43.83 14.47
N HIS A 774 11.21 -43.69 15.60
CA HIS A 774 10.00 -42.85 15.78
C HIS A 774 10.27 -41.35 16.03
N GLY A 775 11.39 -40.80 15.55
CA GLY A 775 11.62 -39.35 15.62
C GLY A 775 11.98 -38.79 17.00
N HIS A 776 12.48 -39.62 17.92
CA HIS A 776 13.08 -39.12 19.16
C HIS A 776 14.47 -38.54 18.89
N MET A 777 14.82 -37.46 19.58
CA MET A 777 16.14 -36.85 19.42
C MET A 777 16.71 -36.39 20.74
N LYS A 778 18.03 -36.47 20.86
CA LYS A 778 18.77 -35.95 22.00
C LYS A 778 19.28 -34.56 21.65
N CYS A 779 18.91 -33.59 22.46
CA CYS A 779 19.28 -32.20 22.29
C CYS A 779 20.17 -31.74 23.44
N VAL A 780 21.10 -30.84 23.16
CA VAL A 780 21.97 -30.20 24.16
C VAL A 780 21.59 -28.73 24.24
N PHE A 781 21.43 -28.23 25.47
CA PHE A 781 21.04 -26.85 25.75
C PHE A 781 22.08 -26.14 26.61
N ASP A 782 22.04 -24.80 26.60
CA ASP A 782 22.88 -23.95 27.41
C ASP A 782 22.69 -24.19 28.92
N ASN A 783 21.45 -24.41 29.33
CA ASN A 783 21.04 -24.64 30.72
C ASN A 783 20.00 -25.77 30.83
N GLN A 784 19.72 -26.20 32.07
CA GLN A 784 18.73 -27.25 32.33
C GLN A 784 17.31 -26.80 31.94
N LEU A 785 16.57 -27.66 31.23
CA LEU A 785 15.18 -27.44 30.85
C LEU A 785 14.23 -27.76 32.01
N ARG A 786 13.05 -27.13 31.99
CA ARG A 786 11.92 -27.52 32.85
C ARG A 786 11.05 -28.54 32.12
N SER A 787 10.34 -29.37 32.88
CA SER A 787 9.42 -30.36 32.30
C SER A 787 8.27 -29.73 31.52
N GLN A 788 7.81 -28.54 31.93
CA GLN A 788 6.76 -27.75 31.27
C GLN A 788 7.28 -26.89 30.11
N ASP A 789 8.58 -26.96 29.79
CA ASP A 789 9.14 -26.16 28.70
C ASP A 789 8.76 -26.79 27.34
N THR A 790 8.64 -25.96 26.31
CA THR A 790 8.41 -26.43 24.93
C THR A 790 9.62 -26.07 24.09
N VAL A 791 10.18 -27.07 23.42
CA VAL A 791 11.28 -26.88 22.48
C VAL A 791 10.70 -26.47 21.14
N LEU A 792 11.27 -25.44 20.53
CA LEU A 792 10.81 -24.82 19.30
C LEU A 792 11.96 -24.76 18.30
N MET A 793 11.68 -25.11 17.05
CA MET A 793 12.60 -24.94 15.94
C MET A 793 12.04 -23.94 14.93
N ASN A 794 12.82 -22.93 14.56
CA ASN A 794 12.39 -21.92 13.60
C ASN A 794 12.92 -22.22 12.20
N LEU A 795 12.00 -22.35 11.25
CA LEU A 795 12.29 -22.52 9.84
C LEU A 795 11.80 -21.30 9.07
N TYR A 796 12.57 -20.86 8.08
CA TYR A 796 12.26 -19.68 7.28
C TYR A 796 12.28 -20.01 5.79
N LYS A 797 11.32 -19.43 5.07
CA LYS A 797 11.25 -19.47 3.60
C LYS A 797 10.89 -18.10 3.07
N ARG A 798 11.51 -17.67 1.98
CA ARG A 798 11.11 -16.45 1.27
C ARG A 798 9.78 -16.66 0.54
N VAL A 799 8.89 -15.70 0.69
CA VAL A 799 7.57 -15.70 0.03
C VAL A 799 7.45 -14.46 -0.81
N TYR A 800 6.92 -14.65 -2.02
CA TYR A 800 6.66 -13.60 -3.01
C TYR A 800 5.17 -13.40 -3.15
N PRO A 801 4.70 -12.17 -3.49
CA PRO A 801 3.30 -11.93 -3.79
C PRO A 801 2.84 -12.79 -4.97
N HIS A 802 1.53 -13.00 -5.08
CA HIS A 802 0.93 -13.69 -6.23
C HIS A 802 0.55 -12.68 -7.30
N TRP A 803 0.65 -13.06 -8.57
CA TRP A 803 0.22 -12.25 -9.70
C TRP A 803 -1.32 -12.29 -9.84
N THR A 804 -2.00 -11.45 -9.07
CA THR A 804 -3.47 -11.33 -9.08
C THR A 804 -3.95 -9.90 -9.34
N TYR A 805 -3.10 -9.10 -10.00
CA TYR A 805 -3.43 -7.71 -10.35
C TYR A 805 -4.55 -7.66 -11.39
N ASP A 806 -5.70 -7.11 -11.00
CA ASP A 806 -6.82 -6.80 -11.89
C ASP A 806 -7.15 -5.30 -11.83
N PRO A 807 -6.99 -4.54 -12.93
CA PRO A 807 -7.40 -3.14 -13.01
C PRO A 807 -8.91 -2.91 -12.82
N TYR A 808 -9.73 -3.92 -13.10
CA TYR A 808 -11.18 -3.80 -13.01
C TYR A 808 -11.64 -3.95 -11.56
N VAL A 809 -12.39 -2.96 -11.09
CA VAL A 809 -13.03 -2.98 -9.77
C VAL A 809 -14.53 -2.79 -9.97
N PRO A 810 -15.37 -3.74 -9.51
CA PRO A 810 -16.82 -3.58 -9.55
C PRO A 810 -17.28 -2.30 -8.85
N ALA A 811 -18.34 -1.68 -9.37
CA ALA A 811 -18.95 -0.53 -8.72
C ALA A 811 -19.62 -0.99 -7.41
N PRO A 812 -19.32 -0.36 -6.26
CA PRO A 812 -19.84 -0.77 -4.98
C PRO A 812 -21.31 -0.40 -4.89
N LEU A 813 -22.07 -1.23 -4.20
CA LEU A 813 -23.38 -0.82 -3.70
C LEU A 813 -23.22 0.17 -2.54
N PRO A 814 -24.25 1.00 -2.28
CA PRO A 814 -24.24 1.93 -1.15
C PRO A 814 -23.94 1.19 0.15
N TRP A 815 -22.95 1.66 0.89
CA TRP A 815 -22.53 0.98 2.11
C TRP A 815 -23.57 1.15 3.22
N VAL A 816 -23.85 0.06 3.91
CA VAL A 816 -24.70 0.05 5.10
C VAL A 816 -23.93 -0.62 6.24
N LYS A 817 -24.02 -0.02 7.43
CA LYS A 817 -23.40 -0.60 8.63
C LYS A 817 -23.99 -1.98 8.89
N ARG A 818 -23.12 -2.98 9.07
CA ARG A 818 -23.56 -4.31 9.51
C ARG A 818 -24.10 -4.17 10.92
N GLU A 819 -25.32 -4.61 11.17
CA GLU A 819 -25.78 -4.86 12.55
C GLU A 819 -24.93 -6.01 13.07
N GLN A 820 -23.96 -5.69 13.92
CA GLN A 820 -23.21 -6.74 14.61
C GLN A 820 -24.17 -7.41 15.59
N PRO A 821 -24.26 -8.75 15.62
CA PRO A 821 -24.82 -9.39 16.80
C PRO A 821 -24.03 -8.91 18.03
N PRO A 822 -24.67 -8.77 19.20
CA PRO A 822 -23.99 -8.34 20.42
C PRO A 822 -22.76 -9.22 20.62
N ALA A 823 -21.62 -8.57 20.90
CA ALA A 823 -20.34 -9.24 21.04
C ALA A 823 -20.49 -10.46 21.97
N LEU A 824 -20.32 -11.66 21.41
CA LEU A 824 -20.06 -12.90 22.15
C LEU A 824 -18.63 -12.83 22.71
N CYS A 825 -18.37 -11.83 23.54
CA CYS A 825 -17.33 -11.89 24.54
C CYS A 825 -18.00 -12.48 25.77
N ASP A 826 -17.37 -13.50 26.37
CA ASP A 826 -17.83 -14.21 27.57
C ASP A 826 -18.69 -15.45 27.31
N ILE A 827 -18.34 -16.25 26.30
CA ILE A 827 -18.48 -17.71 26.46
C ILE A 827 -17.12 -18.20 26.93
N ASP A 828 -16.94 -18.18 28.25
CA ASP A 828 -15.95 -19.03 28.92
C ASP A 828 -16.29 -20.47 28.52
N MET A 829 -15.38 -21.15 27.83
CA MET A 829 -15.50 -22.61 27.68
C MET A 829 -14.82 -23.27 28.87
N GLU A 830 -15.62 -23.97 29.66
CA GLU A 830 -15.19 -25.24 30.25
C GLU A 830 -14.86 -26.25 29.14
#